data_AF-A0A661UXY6-F1
#
_entry.id   AF-A0A661UXY6-F1
#
_cell.length_a   1.000
_cell.length_b   1.000
_cell.length_c   1.000
_cell.angle_alpha   90.00
_cell.angle_beta   90.00
_cell.angle_gamma   90.00
#
_symmetry.space_group_name_H-M   'P 1'
#
loop_
_entity.id
_entity.type
_entity.pdbx_description
1 polymer ?
#
loop_
_entity_poly.entity_id
_entity_poly.type
_entity_poly.pdbx_seq_one_letter_code
_entity_poly.pdbx_strand_id
1 'polypeptide(L)'
;MIDTTLYPYEVVVFNDTDTDRTFYILREIPNDSHYDDNQTEDPGDDEHGAFDYGWGLYIYYPEGEYPHIITAPHPNDDYITVPISHKAFIDINAKFLLISGCGREVVWTNVGNYDNGKSLCDPSRKEDHVFNVSYQKFCDLIRDEFDRYEFSLQIHSYDWGNRHWGYPNVQISASYHIGSPDLPIRDHSSMGNDIVNVLDPVVLPANTVGLHDPVYMNEFYGFHCSEYDFNFSNNDTTFAVNTNIDLWGYSTNRQIVYTNSGISNYDNIERFLHLEMDELPNVYSQTSNNYYWFHGWDPVTQIWDMEHRFDYTIVYYSPWIDALAEVLPVVYQMDDNEIPVAPTELQIVTECANYITIHWEPGDCFDMDTYQILYSTEPISNGGYSIRDKNNYGRLACLAQSSYTLGGLSPGDGYYFAVRILDKNSNESALSNEVFGSTGPAVIDDFICYGRDEYINLEWEASATSVYSGFNIYKKTSESDFELIDTWEVNTELVGIVGDDVPYSYIDTDVENGQIYTYKLGFEDNNIEYSFGDKPSAVSQKIYEICATQLSGTFSDTCYFGYNEFASNGYDSNFEIAANDSLVGDYFFCQFYEQYWNNVPNDYEQEIYGTYNTEEQLKSWVYRVRTNQLNLPVEIGIINLDRNAERFYLYASGQYIDLSTGTYIFTPTNSNYYTFTLYYGNLTPSLEFDDVPNQLFYPNEVLEISWSVNLSTTIDHINIYAENDEITIPIETELYPTISSVEWVVPQLLFEDLNCRIDLVMDEGDTLHHYSPYSFGIISPQNIVETYQGWNLMTKNFNTNQYSTEEIFGENVEFYEFMNNEFNLVDEPEFLNPYWNYAPQDNYFALNNVTMQKTAYSMQMSSGWNIIPNPHRAHYDIDQLVFSVNNVDYEYYQAVQNRLIEPAVFDFNNSFDPVYELVSTNAYYLYCYEDNVTVKFIPYYSNEFSPEYETNWKARIIVEQENNDISSVIVGTSNVADSLYNANYDLLKPLHKPFEDVITFSIPMEIGEVTQKLHQSVTSPQDETQDYLYSWDAELQLADLQPLFIDASTFELPENSRIFLEMPEGYLEISQNGVVEYTPADTLIEITIIITNQDYSDADDAVIQNTFRLQNYPNPFNPETNINYSIPEEGKVELSIYNIKGQKVKTLVNETQASGEHTIVWNGTNKNNKRVASGVYFYKLEVNDSKLLINKMLLLK
;
A
#
# COMPACT_ATOMS: atom_id res chain seq x y z
N MET A 1 -7.00 46.03 9.76
CA MET A 1 -6.04 46.37 8.70
C MET A 1 -6.70 46.57 7.34
N ILE A 2 -7.94 46.09 7.13
CA ILE A 2 -8.73 46.32 5.91
C ILE A 2 -9.59 47.57 6.10
N ASP A 3 -9.61 48.45 5.10
CA ASP A 3 -10.44 49.65 5.11
C ASP A 3 -11.90 49.28 4.82
N THR A 4 -12.75 49.31 5.85
CA THR A 4 -14.17 48.97 5.75
C THR A 4 -14.97 49.97 4.90
N THR A 5 -14.35 51.08 4.47
CA THR A 5 -14.94 52.00 3.50
C THR A 5 -14.69 51.58 2.04
N LEU A 6 -13.74 50.67 1.82
CA LEU A 6 -13.38 50.10 0.51
C LEU A 6 -13.89 48.66 0.34
N TYR A 7 -13.96 47.88 1.42
CA TYR A 7 -14.42 46.49 1.40
C TYR A 7 -15.56 46.28 2.40
N PRO A 8 -16.69 45.65 2.00
CA PRO A 8 -17.87 45.47 2.86
C PRO A 8 -17.68 44.29 3.84
N TYR A 9 -16.58 44.24 4.59
CA TYR A 9 -16.30 43.13 5.52
C TYR A 9 -16.38 43.59 6.99
N GLU A 10 -16.78 42.67 7.86
CA GLU A 10 -16.71 42.80 9.31
C GLU A 10 -15.86 41.70 9.94
N VAL A 11 -15.37 41.95 11.15
CA VAL A 11 -14.65 40.93 11.94
C VAL A 11 -15.64 40.28 12.89
N VAL A 12 -15.75 38.95 12.80
CA VAL A 12 -16.53 38.11 13.70
C VAL A 12 -15.59 37.30 14.57
N VAL A 13 -15.90 37.20 15.87
CA VAL A 13 -15.18 36.33 16.80
C VAL A 13 -15.99 35.05 16.95
N PHE A 14 -15.37 33.92 16.60
CA PHE A 14 -15.94 32.59 16.72
C PHE A 14 -15.21 31.83 17.82
N ASN A 15 -15.93 31.37 18.84
CA ASN A 15 -15.36 30.53 19.89
C ASN A 15 -15.80 29.10 19.59
N ASP A 16 -14.85 28.27 19.21
CA ASP A 16 -15.06 26.83 19.04
C ASP A 16 -15.05 26.19 20.42
N THR A 17 -16.21 25.69 20.85
CA THR A 17 -16.36 25.07 22.17
C THR A 17 -15.84 23.65 22.24
N ASP A 18 -15.65 22.99 21.11
CA ASP A 18 -15.19 21.60 21.05
C ASP A 18 -13.67 21.54 21.19
N THR A 19 -12.96 22.53 20.63
CA THR A 19 -11.50 22.64 20.72
C THR A 19 -10.99 23.70 21.69
N ASP A 20 -11.88 24.47 22.32
CA ASP A 20 -11.57 25.65 23.17
C ASP A 20 -10.70 26.70 22.46
N ARG A 21 -10.88 26.85 21.14
CA ARG A 21 -10.12 27.79 20.28
C ARG A 21 -10.94 29.04 19.96
N THR A 22 -10.26 30.18 19.84
CA THR A 22 -10.88 31.45 19.45
C THR A 22 -10.38 31.91 18.09
N PHE A 23 -11.29 31.99 17.11
CA PHE A 23 -11.00 32.40 15.75
C PHE A 23 -11.54 33.80 15.46
N TYR A 24 -10.76 34.59 14.72
CA TYR A 24 -11.16 35.88 14.19
C TYR A 24 -11.38 35.75 12.69
N ILE A 25 -12.63 35.87 12.27
CA ILE A 25 -13.05 35.62 10.89
C ILE A 25 -13.40 36.95 10.24
N LEU A 26 -12.84 37.25 9.06
CA LEU A 26 -13.35 38.32 8.21
C LEU A 26 -14.53 37.77 7.42
N ARG A 27 -15.72 38.31 7.69
CA ARG A 27 -16.97 37.93 7.02
C ARG A 27 -17.45 39.09 6.16
N GLU A 28 -17.86 38.80 4.94
CA GLU A 28 -18.50 39.82 4.10
C GLU A 28 -19.90 40.16 4.63
N ILE A 29 -20.26 41.44 4.57
CA ILE A 29 -21.58 41.97 4.89
C ILE A 29 -22.43 41.85 3.62
N PRO A 30 -23.53 41.07 3.62
CA PRO A 30 -24.41 40.96 2.46
C PRO A 30 -24.91 42.33 2.00
N ASN A 31 -24.94 42.54 0.69
CA ASN A 31 -25.38 43.77 0.07
C ASN A 31 -26.82 43.61 -0.44
N ASP A 32 -27.78 44.14 0.33
CA ASP A 32 -29.22 44.10 0.06
C ASP A 32 -29.65 44.77 -1.27
N SER A 33 -28.73 45.48 -1.96
CA SER A 33 -29.02 46.02 -3.29
C SER A 33 -28.88 45.00 -4.41
N HIS A 34 -28.29 43.83 -4.13
CA HIS A 34 -28.24 42.69 -5.02
C HIS A 34 -29.49 41.83 -4.86
N TYR A 35 -29.91 41.23 -5.96
CA TYR A 35 -31.12 40.41 -6.04
C TYR A 35 -30.85 39.29 -7.04
N ASP A 36 -31.01 38.04 -6.60
CA ASP A 36 -30.98 36.88 -7.50
C ASP A 36 -32.40 36.64 -8.02
N ASP A 37 -32.57 36.84 -9.33
CA ASP A 37 -33.77 36.44 -10.08
C ASP A 37 -33.34 35.24 -10.92
N ASN A 38 -33.48 34.05 -10.34
CA ASN A 38 -33.15 32.81 -11.02
C ASN A 38 -34.21 32.43 -12.09
N GLN A 39 -35.15 33.33 -12.38
CA GLN A 39 -36.21 33.26 -13.39
C GLN A 39 -37.17 32.09 -13.19
N THR A 40 -37.31 31.58 -11.96
CA THR A 40 -38.35 30.61 -11.63
C THR A 40 -39.70 31.30 -11.44
N GLU A 41 -40.80 30.53 -11.59
CA GLU A 41 -42.15 31.07 -11.37
C GLU A 41 -42.51 31.16 -9.87
N ASP A 42 -41.62 30.73 -8.97
CA ASP A 42 -41.83 30.72 -7.52
C ASP A 42 -41.27 32.00 -6.87
N PRO A 43 -42.13 32.93 -6.41
CA PRO A 43 -41.68 34.17 -5.78
C PRO A 43 -40.97 33.97 -4.42
N GLY A 44 -40.94 32.75 -3.88
CA GLY A 44 -40.20 32.39 -2.67
C GLY A 44 -38.77 31.93 -2.90
N ASP A 45 -38.37 31.74 -4.17
CA ASP A 45 -37.05 31.30 -4.62
C ASP A 45 -36.13 32.49 -4.99
N ASP A 46 -36.68 33.72 -4.96
CA ASP A 46 -35.92 34.95 -5.15
C ASP A 46 -35.26 35.37 -3.82
N GLU A 47 -33.93 35.50 -3.84
CA GLU A 47 -33.16 35.92 -2.67
C GLU A 47 -32.79 37.41 -2.75
N HIS A 48 -33.07 38.12 -1.65
CA HIS A 48 -32.71 39.52 -1.48
C HIS A 48 -31.41 39.64 -0.68
N GLY A 49 -30.36 40.20 -1.32
CA GLY A 49 -29.02 40.34 -0.76
C GLY A 49 -28.04 39.32 -1.34
N ALA A 50 -26.84 39.78 -1.73
CA ALA A 50 -25.75 38.92 -2.21
C ALA A 50 -24.38 39.50 -1.80
N PHE A 51 -23.30 38.76 -2.04
CA PHE A 51 -21.94 39.20 -1.74
C PHE A 51 -21.30 39.97 -2.92
N ASP A 52 -20.54 41.04 -2.65
CA ASP A 52 -19.82 41.83 -3.66
C ASP A 52 -18.56 41.09 -4.15
N TYR A 53 -17.91 40.30 -3.28
CA TYR A 53 -16.63 39.60 -3.56
C TYR A 53 -16.71 38.07 -3.36
N GLY A 54 -17.86 37.54 -2.97
CA GLY A 54 -18.06 36.13 -2.65
C GLY A 54 -17.81 35.86 -1.15
N TRP A 55 -18.48 34.85 -0.59
CA TRP A 55 -18.42 34.47 0.82
C TRP A 55 -17.05 33.88 1.24
N GLY A 56 -15.94 34.58 1.00
CA GLY A 56 -14.61 34.11 1.36
C GLY A 56 -14.47 33.93 2.88
N LEU A 57 -13.73 32.89 3.26
CA LEU A 57 -13.41 32.58 4.66
C LEU A 57 -11.95 32.95 4.93
N TYR A 58 -11.74 34.00 5.70
CA TYR A 58 -10.41 34.45 6.10
C TYR A 58 -10.28 34.41 7.62
N ILE A 59 -9.48 33.47 8.11
CA ILE A 59 -9.35 33.18 9.54
C ILE A 59 -7.99 33.67 10.03
N TYR A 60 -8.01 34.33 11.18
CA TYR A 60 -6.85 34.56 12.04
C TYR A 60 -7.04 33.81 13.36
N TYR A 61 -6.10 32.92 13.65
CA TYR A 61 -6.04 32.15 14.88
C TYR A 61 -4.85 32.65 15.72
N PRO A 62 -5.08 33.53 16.72
CA PRO A 62 -4.01 34.13 17.49
C PRO A 62 -3.23 33.12 18.33
N GLU A 63 -3.86 32.04 18.77
CA GLU A 63 -3.21 30.96 19.54
C GLU A 63 -2.44 29.96 18.67
N GLY A 64 -2.51 30.06 17.33
CA GLY A 64 -1.71 29.22 16.42
C GLY A 64 -0.22 29.39 16.68
N GLU A 65 0.55 28.32 16.67
CA GLU A 65 1.95 28.34 17.09
C GLU A 65 2.85 28.97 16.03
N TYR A 66 2.58 28.69 14.76
CA TYR A 66 3.43 29.11 13.65
C TYR A 66 2.73 30.13 12.74
N PRO A 67 3.43 31.18 12.29
CA PRO A 67 2.89 32.19 11.38
C PRO A 67 2.84 31.68 9.93
N HIS A 68 2.27 30.49 9.73
CA HIS A 68 2.03 29.92 8.43
C HIS A 68 0.71 30.43 7.85
N ILE A 69 0.67 30.51 6.52
CA ILE A 69 -0.52 30.92 5.75
C ILE A 69 -0.94 29.76 4.86
N ILE A 70 -2.14 29.23 5.07
CA ILE A 70 -2.75 28.21 4.19
C ILE A 70 -3.75 28.90 3.26
N THR A 71 -3.69 28.59 1.96
CA THR A 71 -4.52 29.24 0.95
C THR A 71 -5.18 28.25 -0.02
N ALA A 72 -6.48 28.44 -0.25
CA ALA A 72 -7.26 27.79 -1.31
C ALA A 72 -7.89 28.89 -2.19
N PRO A 73 -7.27 29.23 -3.33
CA PRO A 73 -7.67 30.40 -4.12
C PRO A 73 -8.84 30.13 -5.08
N HIS A 74 -9.14 28.88 -5.45
CA HIS A 74 -10.23 28.54 -6.39
C HIS A 74 -11.09 27.34 -5.93
N PRO A 75 -11.77 27.41 -4.77
CA PRO A 75 -12.46 26.24 -4.20
C PRO A 75 -13.73 25.78 -4.95
N ASN A 76 -14.13 26.40 -6.06
CA ASN A 76 -15.30 25.96 -6.85
C ASN A 76 -14.96 24.93 -7.93
N ASP A 77 -13.80 25.09 -8.57
CA ASP A 77 -13.17 24.14 -9.47
C ASP A 77 -12.14 23.26 -8.74
N ASP A 78 -11.69 23.68 -7.54
CA ASP A 78 -10.80 22.91 -6.69
C ASP A 78 -11.51 22.45 -5.39
N TYR A 79 -12.68 21.79 -5.45
CA TYR A 79 -13.56 21.68 -4.27
C TYR A 79 -13.00 20.83 -3.12
N ILE A 80 -12.14 19.85 -3.40
CA ILE A 80 -11.48 19.05 -2.34
C ILE A 80 -10.46 19.87 -1.54
N THR A 81 -10.04 21.04 -2.05
CA THR A 81 -9.03 21.87 -1.38
C THR A 81 -9.55 22.51 -0.10
N VAL A 82 -10.86 22.68 0.06
CA VAL A 82 -11.46 23.25 1.28
C VAL A 82 -11.25 22.32 2.49
N PRO A 83 -11.73 21.05 2.48
CA PRO A 83 -11.50 20.15 3.60
C PRO A 83 -10.01 19.88 3.83
N ILE A 84 -9.21 19.77 2.76
CA ILE A 84 -7.77 19.56 2.86
C ILE A 84 -7.04 20.78 3.46
N SER A 85 -7.40 22.01 3.06
CA SER A 85 -6.84 23.25 3.64
C SER A 85 -7.21 23.41 5.10
N HIS A 86 -8.41 22.99 5.49
CA HIS A 86 -8.83 22.99 6.89
C HIS A 86 -7.97 22.01 7.71
N LYS A 87 -7.80 20.77 7.26
CA LYS A 87 -6.90 19.80 7.92
C LYS A 87 -5.48 20.35 8.03
N ALA A 88 -4.91 20.84 6.93
CA ALA A 88 -3.58 21.44 6.92
C ALA A 88 -3.45 22.62 7.90
N PHE A 89 -4.45 23.50 7.98
CA PHE A 89 -4.47 24.62 8.92
C PHE A 89 -4.41 24.17 10.39
N ILE A 90 -5.11 23.09 10.73
CA ILE A 90 -5.13 22.53 12.08
C ILE A 90 -3.82 21.80 12.41
N ASP A 91 -3.37 20.90 11.54
CA ASP A 91 -2.27 19.98 11.83
C ASP A 91 -0.91 20.66 11.76
N ILE A 92 -0.74 21.59 10.82
CA ILE A 92 0.45 22.45 10.72
C ILE A 92 0.39 23.59 11.77
N ASN A 93 -0.71 23.69 12.53
CA ASN A 93 -0.92 24.69 13.59
C ASN A 93 -0.69 26.13 13.10
N ALA A 94 -1.28 26.44 11.94
CA ALA A 94 -1.08 27.70 11.24
C ALA A 94 -1.90 28.85 11.87
N LYS A 95 -1.39 30.09 11.76
CA LYS A 95 -2.10 31.30 12.23
C LYS A 95 -3.15 31.81 11.26
N PHE A 96 -3.01 31.54 9.96
CA PHE A 96 -3.87 32.13 8.92
C PHE A 96 -4.38 31.08 7.94
N LEU A 97 -5.68 31.14 7.65
CA LEU A 97 -6.34 30.37 6.58
C LEU A 97 -7.11 31.34 5.67
N LEU A 98 -6.90 31.23 4.37
CA LEU A 98 -7.61 32.01 3.35
C LEU A 98 -8.23 31.06 2.33
N ILE A 99 -9.54 30.97 2.35
CA ILE A 99 -10.33 30.29 1.33
C ILE A 99 -11.08 31.37 0.57
N SER A 100 -10.86 31.46 -0.74
CA SER A 100 -11.60 32.42 -1.56
C SER A 100 -13.08 32.01 -1.63
N GLY A 101 -14.00 32.97 -1.75
CA GLY A 101 -15.42 32.66 -1.85
C GLY A 101 -15.84 32.56 -3.31
N CYS A 102 -16.68 31.59 -3.66
CA CYS A 102 -17.28 31.53 -4.98
C CYS A 102 -18.63 30.79 -4.92
N GLY A 103 -19.63 31.29 -5.65
CA GLY A 103 -21.02 30.82 -5.55
C GLY A 103 -21.92 31.47 -6.61
N ARG A 104 -23.14 30.93 -6.76
CA ARG A 104 -24.15 31.41 -7.72
C ARG A 104 -24.68 32.81 -7.38
N GLU A 105 -24.57 33.22 -6.11
CA GLU A 105 -24.95 34.52 -5.54
C GLU A 105 -23.87 35.60 -5.71
N VAL A 106 -23.29 35.73 -6.91
CA VAL A 106 -22.26 36.75 -7.21
C VAL A 106 -22.82 37.73 -8.22
N VAL A 107 -22.45 39.01 -8.09
CA VAL A 107 -22.84 40.09 -9.02
C VAL A 107 -22.55 39.70 -10.48
N TRP A 108 -23.59 39.22 -11.17
CA TRP A 108 -23.58 39.14 -12.61
C TRP A 108 -23.85 40.54 -13.15
N THR A 109 -22.95 41.06 -13.98
CA THR A 109 -23.06 42.42 -14.54
C THR A 109 -24.30 42.66 -15.41
N ASN A 110 -25.14 41.62 -15.64
CA ASN A 110 -26.31 41.64 -16.52
C ASN A 110 -25.98 42.04 -17.98
N VAL A 111 -24.72 41.90 -18.41
CA VAL A 111 -24.26 42.25 -19.77
C VAL A 111 -23.66 41.04 -20.50
N GLY A 112 -24.42 40.54 -21.49
CA GLY A 112 -24.02 39.42 -22.37
C GLY A 112 -24.32 38.05 -21.80
N ASN A 113 -23.79 36.97 -22.40
CA ASN A 113 -23.91 35.63 -21.84
C ASN A 113 -23.01 35.48 -20.60
N TYR A 114 -23.43 34.65 -19.65
CA TYR A 114 -22.64 34.24 -18.50
C TYR A 114 -21.41 33.45 -18.97
N ASP A 115 -20.24 33.83 -18.46
CA ASP A 115 -19.00 33.08 -18.53
C ASP A 115 -18.17 33.34 -17.25
N ASN A 116 -17.39 32.36 -16.80
CA ASN A 116 -16.57 32.46 -15.59
C ASN A 116 -15.54 33.62 -15.69
N GLY A 117 -15.25 34.12 -16.89
CA GLY A 117 -14.43 35.30 -17.21
C GLY A 117 -14.88 36.62 -16.59
N LYS A 118 -16.14 36.70 -16.14
CA LYS A 118 -16.75 37.93 -15.64
C LYS A 118 -17.04 37.94 -14.14
N SER A 119 -16.67 36.88 -13.42
CA SER A 119 -16.84 36.84 -11.96
C SER A 119 -15.83 37.74 -11.25
N LEU A 120 -16.29 38.49 -10.25
CA LEU A 120 -15.42 39.32 -9.41
C LEU A 120 -14.77 38.54 -8.25
N CYS A 121 -15.13 37.27 -8.07
CA CYS A 121 -14.73 36.45 -6.92
C CYS A 121 -13.41 35.69 -7.11
N ASP A 122 -12.87 35.62 -8.34
CA ASP A 122 -11.61 34.94 -8.62
C ASP A 122 -10.41 35.87 -8.30
N PRO A 123 -9.60 35.56 -7.26
CA PRO A 123 -8.49 36.42 -6.84
C PRO A 123 -7.36 36.50 -7.88
N SER A 124 -7.27 35.56 -8.82
CA SER A 124 -6.28 35.59 -9.89
C SER A 124 -6.55 36.69 -10.93
N ARG A 125 -7.81 37.15 -11.05
CA ARG A 125 -8.27 38.08 -12.10
C ARG A 125 -8.35 39.53 -11.65
N LYS A 126 -8.27 39.79 -10.34
CA LYS A 126 -8.43 41.13 -9.75
C LYS A 126 -7.32 41.41 -8.72
N GLU A 127 -6.38 42.26 -9.10
CA GLU A 127 -5.22 42.61 -8.26
C GLU A 127 -5.62 43.18 -6.89
N ASP A 128 -6.70 43.97 -6.83
CA ASP A 128 -7.26 44.58 -5.61
C ASP A 128 -8.32 43.70 -4.92
N HIS A 129 -8.37 42.40 -5.24
CA HIS A 129 -9.26 41.46 -4.55
C HIS A 129 -8.92 41.37 -3.05
N VAL A 130 -9.94 41.26 -2.19
CA VAL A 130 -9.75 41.21 -0.74
C VAL A 130 -8.85 40.04 -0.33
N PHE A 131 -8.90 38.91 -1.03
CA PHE A 131 -7.99 37.78 -0.83
C PHE A 131 -6.50 38.19 -0.95
N ASN A 132 -6.14 38.89 -2.03
CA ASN A 132 -4.76 39.33 -2.27
C ASN A 132 -4.33 40.40 -1.25
N VAL A 133 -5.23 41.31 -0.89
CA VAL A 133 -4.95 42.37 0.10
C VAL A 133 -4.82 41.79 1.50
N SER A 134 -5.69 40.85 1.88
CA SER A 134 -5.62 40.13 3.16
C SER A 134 -4.32 39.35 3.26
N TYR A 135 -3.96 38.60 2.21
CA TYR A 135 -2.70 37.88 2.14
C TYR A 135 -1.51 38.80 2.38
N GLN A 136 -1.40 39.91 1.63
CA GLN A 136 -0.33 40.90 1.83
C GLN A 136 -0.30 41.46 3.24
N LYS A 137 -1.47 41.73 3.85
CA LYS A 137 -1.55 42.24 5.22
C LYS A 137 -1.16 41.20 6.27
N PHE A 138 -1.41 39.93 6.02
CA PHE A 138 -0.94 38.85 6.88
C PHE A 138 0.57 38.69 6.76
N CYS A 139 1.13 38.69 5.55
CA CYS A 139 2.58 38.72 5.34
C CYS A 139 3.22 39.93 6.04
N ASP A 140 2.67 41.15 5.86
CA ASP A 140 3.16 42.36 6.53
C ASP A 140 3.14 42.22 8.05
N LEU A 141 2.04 41.69 8.60
CA LEU A 141 1.91 41.46 10.04
C LEU A 141 2.95 40.45 10.55
N ILE A 142 3.16 39.35 9.82
CA ILE A 142 4.14 38.34 10.18
C ILE A 142 5.54 38.95 10.19
N ARG A 143 5.88 39.71 9.15
CA ARG A 143 7.18 40.39 9.04
C ARG A 143 7.37 41.43 10.13
N ASP A 144 6.33 42.18 10.47
CA ASP A 144 6.35 43.19 11.53
C ASP A 144 6.43 42.57 12.95
N GLU A 145 5.77 41.42 13.17
CA GLU A 145 5.67 40.78 14.50
C GLU A 145 6.84 39.83 14.79
N PHE A 146 7.31 39.10 13.78
CA PHE A 146 8.30 38.03 13.94
C PHE A 146 9.69 38.36 13.35
N ASP A 147 9.84 39.51 12.65
CA ASP A 147 11.08 39.88 11.93
C ASP A 147 11.58 38.77 10.99
N ARG A 148 10.62 38.01 10.42
CA ARG A 148 10.84 36.87 9.53
C ARG A 148 9.79 36.88 8.44
N TYR A 149 10.12 36.24 7.32
CA TYR A 149 9.16 36.01 6.25
C TYR A 149 8.25 34.84 6.59
N GLU A 150 7.04 34.90 6.06
CA GLU A 150 6.03 33.86 6.15
C GLU A 150 6.42 32.59 5.37
N PHE A 151 5.89 31.45 5.80
CA PHE A 151 5.75 30.27 4.94
C PHE A 151 4.28 30.17 4.51
N SER A 152 4.08 29.96 3.21
CA SER A 152 2.77 29.95 2.58
C SER A 152 2.57 28.68 1.79
N LEU A 153 1.45 28.01 2.04
CA LEU A 153 1.02 26.85 1.28
C LEU A 153 -0.20 27.22 0.44
N GLN A 154 -0.15 26.91 -0.84
CA GLN A 154 -1.27 27.07 -1.75
C GLN A 154 -1.69 25.73 -2.31
N ILE A 155 -2.96 25.41 -2.10
CA ILE A 155 -3.54 24.09 -2.36
C ILE A 155 -4.54 24.22 -3.50
N HIS A 156 -4.38 23.36 -4.49
CA HIS A 156 -5.20 23.25 -5.68
C HIS A 156 -5.58 21.77 -5.92
N SER A 157 -6.56 21.56 -6.79
CA SER A 157 -6.88 20.23 -7.29
C SER A 157 -7.30 20.27 -8.75
N TYR A 158 -7.10 19.16 -9.45
CA TYR A 158 -7.53 19.01 -10.82
C TYR A 158 -8.95 18.47 -10.89
N ASP A 159 -9.80 19.17 -11.66
CA ASP A 159 -11.14 18.70 -12.02
C ASP A 159 -11.09 17.23 -12.46
N TRP A 160 -11.95 16.39 -11.88
CA TRP A 160 -12.08 14.98 -12.26
C TRP A 160 -12.28 14.75 -13.80
N GLY A 161 -12.80 15.75 -14.53
CA GLY A 161 -12.97 15.71 -15.98
C GLY A 161 -11.73 16.06 -16.84
N ASN A 162 -10.68 16.64 -16.25
CA ASN A 162 -9.48 17.16 -16.93
C ASN A 162 -8.19 16.51 -16.40
N ARG A 163 -8.16 15.17 -16.34
CA ARG A 163 -7.06 14.36 -15.78
C ARG A 163 -5.67 14.66 -16.37
N HIS A 164 -4.66 14.63 -15.51
CA HIS A 164 -3.23 14.73 -15.82
C HIS A 164 -2.59 13.35 -15.92
N TRP A 165 -2.79 12.68 -17.06
CA TRP A 165 -2.26 11.33 -17.29
C TRP A 165 -0.73 11.29 -17.23
N GLY A 166 -0.19 10.38 -16.42
CA GLY A 166 1.26 10.15 -16.29
C GLY A 166 1.94 10.99 -15.19
N TYR A 167 1.16 11.78 -14.45
CA TYR A 167 1.65 12.53 -13.30
C TYR A 167 1.21 11.88 -11.98
N PRO A 168 1.98 12.07 -10.89
CA PRO A 168 1.58 11.63 -9.55
C PRO A 168 0.34 12.36 -9.01
N ASN A 169 -0.35 11.71 -8.06
CA ASN A 169 -1.59 12.23 -7.47
C ASN A 169 -1.40 13.47 -6.58
N VAL A 170 -0.19 13.68 -6.07
CA VAL A 170 0.22 14.85 -5.28
C VAL A 170 1.47 15.44 -5.90
N GLN A 171 1.37 16.66 -6.40
CA GLN A 171 2.50 17.37 -7.00
C GLN A 171 2.85 18.56 -6.12
N ILE A 172 4.08 18.56 -5.59
CA ILE A 172 4.60 19.61 -4.71
C ILE A 172 5.72 20.32 -5.45
N SER A 173 5.51 21.61 -5.71
CA SER A 173 6.52 22.44 -6.36
C SER A 173 6.93 23.60 -5.46
N ALA A 174 8.24 23.82 -5.41
CA ALA A 174 8.79 25.09 -5.01
C ALA A 174 8.44 26.18 -6.02
N SER A 175 8.67 27.44 -5.64
CA SER A 175 8.34 28.57 -6.48
C SER A 175 9.18 28.60 -7.77
N TYR A 176 8.53 28.95 -8.89
CA TYR A 176 9.16 29.01 -10.23
C TYR A 176 10.45 29.85 -10.31
N HIS A 177 10.67 30.76 -9.35
CA HIS A 177 11.76 31.71 -9.38
C HIS A 177 13.01 31.27 -8.57
N ILE A 178 12.95 30.17 -7.82
CA ILE A 178 14.06 29.68 -6.97
C ILE A 178 14.76 28.50 -7.67
N GLY A 179 16.09 28.57 -7.80
CA GLY A 179 16.93 27.61 -8.54
C GLY A 179 17.51 26.48 -7.69
N SER A 180 17.55 26.62 -6.36
CA SER A 180 17.88 25.53 -5.42
C SER A 180 16.98 25.64 -4.18
N PRO A 181 15.68 25.35 -4.30
CA PRO A 181 14.80 25.35 -3.14
C PRO A 181 15.06 24.10 -2.30
N ASP A 182 15.78 24.31 -1.20
CA ASP A 182 16.18 23.26 -0.29
C ASP A 182 15.01 22.96 0.68
N LEU A 183 14.94 23.60 1.85
CA LEU A 183 13.91 23.30 2.86
C LEU A 183 12.54 23.94 2.54
N PRO A 184 11.39 23.31 2.86
CA PRO A 184 11.24 22.05 3.58
C PRO A 184 11.23 20.80 2.67
N ILE A 185 11.43 20.94 1.36
CA ILE A 185 11.33 19.80 0.43
C ILE A 185 12.57 18.89 0.54
N ARG A 186 13.76 19.47 0.76
CA ARG A 186 15.05 18.79 0.82
C ARG A 186 16.00 19.45 1.82
N ASP A 187 16.57 18.66 2.71
CA ASP A 187 17.62 19.05 3.66
C ASP A 187 18.97 18.52 3.15
N HIS A 188 19.91 19.43 2.92
CA HIS A 188 21.26 19.09 2.48
C HIS A 188 22.23 18.82 3.64
N SER A 189 21.80 19.07 4.87
CA SER A 189 22.59 18.82 6.08
C SER A 189 22.48 17.36 6.52
N SER A 190 23.30 16.98 7.49
CA SER A 190 23.23 15.64 8.10
C SER A 190 21.97 15.41 8.94
N MET A 191 21.15 16.45 9.18
CA MET A 191 19.93 16.34 9.97
C MET A 191 18.80 15.62 9.22
N GLY A 192 18.71 15.78 7.89
CA GLY A 192 17.69 15.12 7.06
C GLY A 192 16.25 15.53 7.40
N ASN A 193 16.04 16.75 7.91
CA ASN A 193 14.73 17.26 8.32
C ASN A 193 13.99 17.90 7.14
N ASP A 194 13.48 17.06 6.24
CA ASP A 194 12.70 17.46 5.09
C ASP A 194 11.56 16.47 4.77
N ILE A 195 10.62 16.91 3.93
CA ILE A 195 9.43 16.13 3.56
C ILE A 195 9.83 14.80 2.91
N VAL A 196 10.89 14.78 2.11
CA VAL A 196 11.28 13.58 1.36
C VAL A 196 11.74 12.51 2.33
N ASN A 197 12.61 12.84 3.29
CA ASN A 197 13.21 11.88 4.22
C ASN A 197 12.28 11.39 5.34
N VAL A 198 11.21 12.13 5.67
CA VAL A 198 10.22 11.69 6.67
C VAL A 198 9.16 10.72 6.11
N LEU A 199 9.04 10.58 4.79
CA LEU A 199 8.02 9.76 4.14
C LEU A 199 8.44 8.28 4.01
N ASP A 200 7.45 7.38 4.05
CA ASP A 200 7.66 5.92 3.85
C ASP A 200 7.76 5.57 2.35
N PRO A 201 8.60 4.59 1.93
CA PRO A 201 8.59 4.03 0.57
C PRO A 201 7.20 3.63 0.06
N VAL A 202 6.35 3.09 0.95
CA VAL A 202 4.94 2.79 0.67
C VAL A 202 4.07 3.84 1.35
N VAL A 203 3.66 4.86 0.57
CA VAL A 203 2.92 6.02 1.09
C VAL A 203 1.51 5.65 1.50
N LEU A 204 0.86 4.81 0.68
CA LEU A 204 -0.44 4.24 1.00
C LEU A 204 -0.40 2.74 0.73
N PRO A 205 -0.43 1.89 1.77
CA PRO A 205 -0.60 0.45 1.60
C PRO A 205 -1.85 0.13 0.76
N ALA A 206 -1.85 -1.02 0.06
CA ALA A 206 -3.00 -1.46 -0.71
C ALA A 206 -4.29 -1.41 0.13
N ASN A 207 -5.36 -0.95 -0.50
CA ASN A 207 -6.69 -0.92 0.10
C ASN A 207 -6.83 -0.12 1.40
N THR A 208 -5.94 0.86 1.62
CA THR A 208 -6.06 1.81 2.75
C THR A 208 -7.33 2.66 2.63
N VAL A 209 -7.75 2.98 1.39
CA VAL A 209 -8.99 3.70 1.10
C VAL A 209 -9.69 3.04 -0.09
N GLY A 210 -10.53 2.03 0.12
CA GLY A 210 -11.17 1.23 -0.96
C GLY A 210 -10.20 0.62 -1.96
N LEU A 211 -10.65 0.21 -3.16
CA LEU A 211 -9.83 -0.62 -4.07
C LEU A 211 -8.71 0.14 -4.77
N HIS A 212 -7.47 -0.14 -4.37
CA HIS A 212 -6.27 0.29 -5.08
C HIS A 212 -5.06 -0.58 -4.74
N ASP A 213 -4.14 -0.73 -5.70
CA ASP A 213 -2.81 -1.30 -5.46
C ASP A 213 -2.01 -0.45 -4.45
N PRO A 214 -0.98 -0.99 -3.77
CA PRO A 214 -0.12 -0.17 -2.92
C PRO A 214 0.43 1.01 -3.71
N VAL A 215 0.31 2.22 -3.15
CA VAL A 215 0.79 3.44 -3.79
C VAL A 215 2.17 3.76 -3.25
N TYR A 216 3.17 3.55 -4.09
CA TYR A 216 4.55 3.84 -3.74
C TYR A 216 4.82 5.34 -3.83
N MET A 217 5.88 5.78 -3.16
CA MET A 217 6.28 7.20 -3.12
C MET A 217 6.32 7.85 -4.51
N ASN A 218 6.89 7.20 -5.52
CA ASN A 218 7.01 7.77 -6.87
C ASN A 218 5.70 7.75 -7.69
N GLU A 219 4.67 7.05 -7.23
CA GLU A 219 3.33 7.06 -7.82
C GLU A 219 2.43 8.09 -7.12
N PHE A 220 2.69 8.31 -5.83
CA PHE A 220 1.95 9.27 -5.01
C PHE A 220 2.47 10.70 -5.18
N TYR A 221 3.79 10.88 -5.12
CA TYR A 221 4.44 12.19 -5.12
C TYR A 221 5.17 12.52 -6.41
N GLY A 222 5.06 13.79 -6.82
CA GLY A 222 5.97 14.45 -7.75
C GLY A 222 6.54 15.70 -7.10
N PHE A 223 7.86 15.84 -7.08
CA PHE A 223 8.54 16.98 -6.48
C PHE A 223 9.30 17.79 -7.51
N HIS A 224 9.31 19.12 -7.34
CA HIS A 224 10.20 19.99 -8.09
C HIS A 224 10.90 20.97 -7.16
N CYS A 225 12.20 20.73 -6.93
CA CYS A 225 12.96 21.52 -5.98
C CYS A 225 14.47 21.72 -6.23
N SER A 226 15.09 21.32 -7.36
CA SER A 226 16.50 21.73 -7.61
C SER A 226 16.96 21.52 -9.06
N GLU A 227 18.16 22.05 -9.39
CA GLU A 227 18.92 21.75 -10.62
C GLU A 227 19.65 20.38 -10.56
N TYR A 228 19.67 19.70 -9.41
CA TYR A 228 20.44 18.48 -9.14
C TYR A 228 19.53 17.27 -8.93
N ASP A 229 19.98 16.11 -9.39
CA ASP A 229 19.34 14.84 -9.04
C ASP A 229 19.39 14.65 -7.51
N PHE A 230 18.31 14.11 -6.96
CA PHE A 230 18.27 13.75 -5.56
C PHE A 230 17.46 12.49 -5.36
N ASN A 231 17.93 11.70 -4.40
CA ASN A 231 17.34 10.44 -4.06
C ASN A 231 16.72 10.53 -2.68
N PHE A 232 15.61 9.83 -2.52
CA PHE A 232 15.10 9.44 -1.23
C PHE A 232 16.03 8.38 -0.61
N SER A 233 16.32 8.50 0.68
CA SER A 233 17.06 7.49 1.43
C SER A 233 16.32 7.15 2.71
N ASN A 234 15.93 5.88 2.87
CA ASN A 234 15.46 5.35 4.15
C ASN A 234 16.31 4.14 4.48
N ASN A 235 17.21 4.31 5.47
CA ASN A 235 18.08 3.39 6.23
C ASN A 235 18.66 2.11 5.57
N ASP A 236 18.03 1.53 4.55
CA ASP A 236 18.40 0.33 3.81
C ASP A 236 18.30 0.48 2.27
N THR A 237 17.60 1.50 1.73
CA THR A 237 17.41 1.67 0.28
C THR A 237 17.40 3.13 -0.18
N THR A 238 17.78 3.37 -1.45
CA THR A 238 17.87 4.70 -2.05
C THR A 238 17.19 4.69 -3.42
N PHE A 239 16.27 5.63 -3.66
CA PHE A 239 15.50 5.70 -4.91
C PHE A 239 15.47 7.13 -5.45
N ALA A 240 15.50 7.28 -6.78
CA ALA A 240 15.36 8.59 -7.41
C ALA A 240 13.96 9.16 -7.18
N VAL A 241 13.88 10.45 -6.84
CA VAL A 241 12.61 11.15 -6.64
C VAL A 241 11.95 11.45 -7.98
N ASN A 242 10.63 11.25 -8.08
CA ASN A 242 9.87 11.58 -9.28
C ASN A 242 9.78 13.11 -9.49
N THR A 243 10.34 13.59 -10.60
CA THR A 243 10.33 15.01 -10.99
C THR A 243 9.31 15.35 -12.08
N ASN A 244 8.45 14.41 -12.48
CA ASN A 244 7.44 14.63 -13.51
C ASN A 244 6.23 15.36 -12.91
N ILE A 245 6.18 16.68 -13.06
CA ILE A 245 5.08 17.54 -12.60
C ILE A 245 4.60 18.48 -13.73
N ASP A 246 3.31 18.81 -13.75
CA ASP A 246 2.69 19.55 -14.87
C ASP A 246 2.82 21.07 -14.74
N LEU A 247 2.70 21.59 -13.51
CA LEU A 247 2.66 23.03 -13.24
C LEU A 247 3.67 23.44 -12.18
N TRP A 248 4.72 24.15 -12.61
CA TRP A 248 5.64 24.83 -11.71
C TRP A 248 4.97 26.15 -11.33
N GLY A 249 4.60 26.34 -10.05
CA GLY A 249 3.78 27.46 -9.57
C GLY A 249 3.87 28.74 -10.41
N TYR A 250 2.75 29.13 -11.04
CA TYR A 250 2.74 30.04 -12.19
C TYR A 250 3.53 31.34 -11.95
N SER A 251 4.41 31.73 -12.89
CA SER A 251 5.32 32.89 -12.73
C SER A 251 4.66 34.24 -12.40
N THR A 252 3.34 34.39 -12.63
CA THR A 252 2.58 35.61 -12.30
C THR A 252 1.64 35.46 -11.09
N ASN A 253 1.69 34.32 -10.40
CA ASN A 253 1.02 34.09 -9.14
C ASN A 253 1.36 35.23 -8.16
N ARG A 254 0.33 35.90 -7.65
CA ARG A 254 0.48 37.14 -6.89
C ARG A 254 0.97 36.89 -5.47
N GLN A 255 0.64 35.75 -4.90
CA GLN A 255 1.12 35.33 -3.59
C GLN A 255 2.62 35.04 -3.67
N ILE A 256 3.05 34.16 -4.59
CA ILE A 256 4.48 33.88 -4.88
C ILE A 256 5.24 35.19 -5.17
N VAL A 257 4.66 36.01 -6.05
CA VAL A 257 4.84 37.45 -6.21
C VAL A 257 5.50 38.17 -5.03
N TYR A 258 4.70 38.16 -3.97
CA TYR A 258 4.85 38.99 -2.79
C TYR A 258 5.73 38.31 -1.73
N THR A 259 5.59 36.99 -1.58
CA THR A 259 6.38 36.18 -0.65
C THR A 259 7.86 36.27 -1.02
N ASN A 260 8.20 36.11 -2.30
CA ASN A 260 9.59 36.07 -2.75
C ASN A 260 10.20 37.46 -2.99
N SER A 261 9.47 38.54 -2.70
CA SER A 261 9.95 39.90 -2.93
C SER A 261 11.14 40.24 -2.02
N GLY A 262 12.32 40.39 -2.62
CA GLY A 262 13.56 40.77 -1.93
C GLY A 262 14.44 39.60 -1.47
N ILE A 263 14.18 38.37 -1.93
CA ILE A 263 14.89 37.15 -1.56
C ILE A 263 15.79 36.66 -2.70
N SER A 264 16.87 35.93 -2.38
CA SER A 264 17.77 35.29 -3.35
C SER A 264 17.14 34.01 -3.94
N ASN A 265 17.36 33.73 -5.23
CA ASN A 265 16.91 32.50 -5.89
C ASN A 265 17.64 31.22 -5.41
N TYR A 266 18.60 31.34 -4.48
CA TYR A 266 19.39 30.23 -3.94
C TYR A 266 19.36 30.21 -2.41
N ASP A 267 18.34 30.83 -1.81
CA ASP A 267 18.15 30.78 -0.36
C ASP A 267 17.82 29.34 0.07
N ASN A 268 18.40 28.87 1.17
CA ASN A 268 18.25 27.50 1.71
C ASN A 268 16.81 27.22 2.24
N ILE A 269 15.87 28.15 2.08
CA ILE A 269 14.47 28.02 2.52
C ILE A 269 13.55 28.47 1.38
N GLU A 270 12.69 27.57 0.93
CA GLU A 270 11.49 27.89 0.18
C GLU A 270 10.38 28.33 1.14
N ARG A 271 9.77 29.46 0.80
CA ARG A 271 8.75 30.13 1.61
C ARG A 271 7.36 29.99 1.02
N PHE A 272 7.26 29.46 -0.19
CA PHE A 272 6.00 29.19 -0.86
C PHE A 272 6.00 27.81 -1.50
N LEU A 273 5.04 26.97 -1.11
CA LEU A 273 4.75 25.71 -1.81
C LEU A 273 3.45 25.82 -2.59
N HIS A 274 3.51 25.38 -3.85
CA HIS A 274 2.35 25.19 -4.72
C HIS A 274 2.06 23.69 -4.82
N LEU A 275 0.84 23.30 -4.45
CA LEU A 275 0.41 21.91 -4.37
C LEU A 275 -0.81 21.65 -5.25
N GLU A 276 -0.77 20.58 -6.05
CA GLU A 276 -1.86 20.12 -6.94
C GLU A 276 -2.21 18.66 -6.63
N MET A 277 -3.51 18.35 -6.57
CA MET A 277 -4.04 17.00 -6.30
C MET A 277 -5.10 16.57 -7.31
N ASP A 278 -5.16 15.30 -7.68
CA ASP A 278 -6.30 14.79 -8.46
C ASP A 278 -7.57 14.66 -7.59
N GLU A 279 -8.74 15.12 -8.04
CA GLU A 279 -9.99 14.96 -7.27
C GLU A 279 -10.46 13.51 -7.10
N LEU A 280 -10.03 12.62 -8.00
CA LEU A 280 -10.15 11.18 -7.87
C LEU A 280 -8.77 10.58 -8.22
N PRO A 281 -8.06 9.99 -7.24
CA PRO A 281 -6.71 9.47 -7.48
C PRO A 281 -6.61 8.51 -8.66
N ASN A 282 -5.45 8.55 -9.33
CA ASN A 282 -5.17 7.78 -10.54
C ASN A 282 -5.24 6.25 -10.36
N VAL A 283 -5.19 5.80 -9.11
CA VAL A 283 -5.30 4.38 -8.73
C VAL A 283 -6.72 3.84 -8.85
N TYR A 284 -7.74 4.71 -8.84
CA TYR A 284 -9.13 4.29 -9.01
C TYR A 284 -9.60 4.39 -10.46
N SER A 285 -10.53 3.51 -10.81
CA SER A 285 -11.27 3.61 -12.07
C SER A 285 -12.06 4.92 -12.13
N GLN A 286 -11.96 5.63 -13.25
CA GLN A 286 -12.50 6.99 -13.40
C GLN A 286 -14.00 6.94 -13.76
N THR A 287 -14.81 6.53 -12.79
CA THR A 287 -16.27 6.41 -12.93
C THR A 287 -16.99 7.32 -11.93
N SER A 288 -18.22 7.74 -12.26
CA SER A 288 -19.05 8.54 -11.35
C SER A 288 -19.28 7.82 -10.02
N ASN A 289 -19.39 6.49 -10.03
CA ASN A 289 -19.60 5.71 -8.81
C ASN A 289 -18.38 5.81 -7.89
N ASN A 290 -17.17 5.58 -8.41
CA ASN A 290 -15.94 5.70 -7.62
C ASN A 290 -15.74 7.12 -7.11
N TYR A 291 -16.00 8.11 -7.96
CA TYR A 291 -15.94 9.52 -7.54
C TYR A 291 -16.93 9.80 -6.40
N TYR A 292 -18.21 9.42 -6.53
CA TYR A 292 -19.20 9.68 -5.49
C TYR A 292 -18.87 8.92 -4.19
N TRP A 293 -18.52 7.64 -4.28
CA TRP A 293 -18.11 6.83 -3.14
C TRP A 293 -16.91 7.44 -2.39
N PHE A 294 -15.87 7.85 -3.12
CA PHE A 294 -14.66 8.46 -2.54
C PHE A 294 -14.96 9.76 -1.77
N HIS A 295 -16.11 10.39 -2.06
CA HIS A 295 -16.58 11.61 -1.40
C HIS A 295 -17.74 11.37 -0.42
N GLY A 296 -18.00 10.13 -0.02
CA GLY A 296 -18.98 9.78 1.03
C GLY A 296 -20.42 9.56 0.52
N TRP A 297 -20.63 9.25 -0.75
CA TRP A 297 -21.96 8.87 -1.24
C TRP A 297 -22.27 7.40 -0.94
N ASP A 298 -23.40 7.14 -0.27
CA ASP A 298 -23.90 5.78 -0.08
C ASP A 298 -24.81 5.39 -1.27
N PRO A 299 -24.43 4.38 -2.07
CA PRO A 299 -25.19 3.97 -3.25
C PRO A 299 -26.51 3.26 -2.92
N VAL A 300 -26.66 2.71 -1.71
CA VAL A 300 -27.87 2.01 -1.25
C VAL A 300 -28.93 3.02 -0.83
N THR A 301 -28.55 4.03 -0.05
CA THR A 301 -29.48 5.05 0.43
C THR A 301 -29.68 6.20 -0.57
N GLN A 302 -28.76 6.36 -1.53
CA GLN A 302 -28.70 7.51 -2.45
C GLN A 302 -28.63 8.85 -1.71
N ILE A 303 -27.91 8.85 -0.59
CA ILE A 303 -27.71 10.02 0.25
C ILE A 303 -26.20 10.20 0.45
N TRP A 304 -25.76 11.45 0.51
CA TRP A 304 -24.42 11.78 0.97
C TRP A 304 -24.34 11.55 2.47
N ASP A 305 -23.39 10.73 2.91
CA ASP A 305 -22.94 10.74 4.29
C ASP A 305 -22.29 12.10 4.55
N MET A 306 -23.06 13.02 5.13
CA MET A 306 -22.62 14.39 5.34
C MET A 306 -21.66 14.50 6.54
N GLU A 307 -21.64 13.50 7.42
CA GLU A 307 -20.75 13.45 8.59
C GLU A 307 -19.37 12.94 8.19
N HIS A 308 -19.31 11.91 7.35
CA HIS A 308 -18.08 11.33 6.82
C HIS A 308 -17.74 11.82 5.40
N ARG A 309 -18.30 12.97 5.01
CA ARG A 309 -18.05 13.56 3.70
C ARG A 309 -16.58 13.99 3.61
N PHE A 310 -15.88 13.46 2.62
CA PHE A 310 -14.43 13.64 2.40
C PHE A 310 -13.50 12.85 3.32
N ASP A 311 -13.98 11.95 4.18
CA ASP A 311 -13.09 11.16 5.06
C ASP A 311 -12.05 10.38 4.25
N TYR A 312 -12.48 9.69 3.20
CA TYR A 312 -11.59 8.98 2.28
C TYR A 312 -10.62 9.92 1.55
N THR A 313 -11.09 11.10 1.14
CA THR A 313 -10.24 12.13 0.52
C THR A 313 -9.17 12.62 1.50
N ILE A 314 -9.57 12.91 2.73
CA ILE A 314 -8.70 13.35 3.81
C ILE A 314 -7.67 12.27 4.11
N VAL A 315 -8.08 11.03 4.33
CA VAL A 315 -7.17 9.91 4.62
C VAL A 315 -6.18 9.73 3.47
N TYR A 316 -6.65 9.70 2.23
CA TYR A 316 -5.78 9.52 1.06
C TYR A 316 -4.73 10.62 0.95
N TYR A 317 -5.09 11.88 1.20
CA TYR A 317 -4.19 13.04 1.06
C TYR A 317 -3.51 13.51 2.35
N SER A 318 -3.74 12.84 3.49
CA SER A 318 -3.08 13.13 4.77
C SER A 318 -1.55 13.04 4.73
N PRO A 319 -0.91 12.08 4.03
CA PRO A 319 0.52 11.82 4.19
C PRO A 319 1.42 13.05 3.99
N TRP A 320 1.09 13.95 3.06
CA TRP A 320 1.92 15.12 2.79
C TRP A 320 1.72 16.22 3.85
N ILE A 321 0.52 16.29 4.44
CA ILE A 321 0.18 17.22 5.52
C ILE A 321 0.94 16.82 6.77
N ASP A 322 0.91 15.52 7.09
CA ASP A 322 1.57 14.95 8.26
C ASP A 322 3.09 15.15 8.17
N ALA A 323 3.68 14.90 6.99
CA ALA A 323 5.09 15.18 6.72
C ALA A 323 5.45 16.67 6.90
N LEU A 324 4.62 17.59 6.41
CA LEU A 324 4.83 19.03 6.62
C LEU A 324 4.68 19.45 8.08
N ALA A 325 3.71 18.89 8.80
CA ALA A 325 3.49 19.19 10.21
C ALA A 325 4.69 18.77 11.09
N GLU A 326 5.39 17.71 10.70
CA GLU A 326 6.64 17.27 11.33
C GLU A 326 7.82 18.21 11.02
N VAL A 327 7.98 18.61 9.76
CA VAL A 327 9.17 19.34 9.27
C VAL A 327 9.11 20.84 9.55
N LEU A 328 7.96 21.48 9.37
CA LEU A 328 7.81 22.94 9.44
C LEU A 328 8.20 23.57 10.79
N PRO A 329 7.92 22.97 11.96
CA PRO A 329 8.43 23.45 13.25
C PRO A 329 9.94 23.68 13.27
N VAL A 330 10.70 22.74 12.72
CA VAL A 330 12.17 22.77 12.70
C VAL A 330 12.65 23.84 11.71
N VAL A 331 12.09 23.84 10.50
CA VAL A 331 12.40 24.83 9.45
C VAL A 331 12.02 26.25 9.88
N TYR A 332 10.94 26.43 10.64
CA TYR A 332 10.51 27.73 11.12
C TYR A 332 11.43 28.29 12.21
N GLN A 333 11.89 27.45 13.15
CA GLN A 333 12.88 27.85 14.16
C GLN A 333 14.16 28.34 13.49
N MET A 334 14.61 27.63 12.45
CA MET A 334 15.77 27.98 11.62
C MET A 334 17.01 28.36 12.44
N ASP A 335 17.19 27.65 13.55
CA ASP A 335 18.29 27.77 14.50
C ASP A 335 18.36 26.42 15.22
N ASP A 336 19.33 25.61 14.82
CA ASP A 336 19.62 24.32 15.45
C ASP A 336 20.46 24.50 16.74
N ASN A 337 20.81 25.74 17.10
CA ASN A 337 21.74 26.13 18.16
C ASN A 337 23.16 25.56 18.01
N GLU A 338 23.50 25.05 16.83
CA GLU A 338 24.82 24.56 16.51
C GLU A 338 25.61 25.63 15.75
N ILE A 339 26.93 25.65 15.95
CA ILE A 339 27.80 26.51 15.15
C ILE A 339 28.06 25.77 13.84
N PRO A 340 27.94 26.42 12.66
CA PRO A 340 28.19 25.78 11.40
C PRO A 340 29.55 25.09 11.39
N VAL A 341 29.57 23.85 10.90
CA VAL A 341 30.82 23.12 10.80
C VAL A 341 31.68 23.79 9.74
N ALA A 342 32.94 24.09 10.07
CA ALA A 342 33.81 24.78 9.13
C ALA A 342 34.00 23.94 7.86
N PRO A 343 33.97 24.57 6.68
CA PRO A 343 34.43 23.91 5.46
C PRO A 343 35.84 23.40 5.66
N THR A 344 36.05 22.12 5.36
CA THR A 344 37.34 21.47 5.55
C THR A 344 38.05 21.27 4.22
N GLU A 345 39.33 20.93 4.32
CA GLU A 345 40.14 20.55 3.15
C GLU A 345 40.11 21.61 2.06
N LEU A 346 40.09 22.89 2.46
CA LEU A 346 40.22 23.98 1.49
C LEU A 346 41.54 23.77 0.76
N GLN A 347 41.44 23.68 -0.55
CA GLN A 347 42.60 23.47 -1.39
C GLN A 347 42.50 24.33 -2.62
N ILE A 348 43.66 24.81 -3.05
CA ILE A 348 43.77 25.29 -4.41
C ILE A 348 43.67 24.06 -5.31
N VAL A 349 42.62 24.00 -6.11
CA VAL A 349 42.43 22.92 -7.10
C VAL A 349 43.14 23.26 -8.39
N THR A 350 43.03 24.53 -8.80
CA THR A 350 43.54 25.00 -10.08
C THR A 350 44.18 26.37 -9.91
N GLU A 351 45.40 26.47 -10.40
CA GLU A 351 46.15 27.71 -10.51
C GLU A 351 46.31 28.01 -11.99
N CYS A 352 45.51 28.94 -12.49
CA CYS A 352 45.55 29.35 -13.89
C CYS A 352 46.10 30.78 -14.01
N ALA A 353 46.27 31.26 -15.23
CA ALA A 353 46.81 32.59 -15.46
C ALA A 353 45.89 33.72 -14.98
N ASN A 354 44.57 33.53 -14.92
CA ASN A 354 43.63 34.62 -14.61
C ASN A 354 42.49 34.23 -13.67
N TYR A 355 42.51 33.01 -13.15
CA TYR A 355 41.59 32.54 -12.14
C TYR A 355 42.28 31.53 -11.23
N ILE A 356 41.74 31.41 -10.02
CA ILE A 356 42.09 30.36 -9.08
C ILE A 356 40.79 29.67 -8.69
N THR A 357 40.76 28.35 -8.86
CA THR A 357 39.65 27.53 -8.40
C THR A 357 40.03 26.96 -7.05
N ILE A 358 39.18 27.25 -6.08
CA ILE A 358 39.25 26.65 -4.77
C ILE A 358 38.13 25.61 -4.64
N HIS A 359 38.45 24.54 -3.92
CA HIS A 359 37.49 23.53 -3.52
C HIS A 359 37.62 23.33 -2.02
N TRP A 360 36.49 23.06 -1.40
CA TRP A 360 36.39 22.70 0.00
C TRP A 360 35.38 21.57 0.11
N GLU A 361 35.53 20.74 1.13
CA GLU A 361 34.44 19.88 1.55
C GLU A 361 33.37 20.76 2.22
N PRO A 362 32.11 20.72 1.75
CA PRO A 362 31.00 21.43 2.39
C PRO A 362 30.99 21.17 3.89
N GLY A 363 30.80 22.24 4.66
CA GLY A 363 30.54 22.10 6.09
C GLY A 363 29.08 21.73 6.30
N ASP A 364 28.79 20.97 7.35
CA ASP A 364 27.43 20.68 7.77
C ASP A 364 26.78 21.92 8.42
N CYS A 365 25.59 22.30 7.94
CA CYS A 365 24.84 23.47 8.42
C CYS A 365 23.40 23.45 7.91
N PHE A 366 22.45 23.14 8.79
CA PHE A 366 21.01 23.12 8.48
C PHE A 366 20.47 24.52 8.15
N ASP A 367 20.87 25.55 8.90
CA ASP A 367 20.36 26.92 8.83
C ASP A 367 21.27 27.88 8.03
N MET A 368 21.94 27.35 7.01
CA MET A 368 22.94 28.08 6.24
C MET A 368 22.43 29.41 5.64
N ASP A 369 23.25 30.46 5.73
CA ASP A 369 23.03 31.72 5.01
C ASP A 369 23.95 31.89 3.80
N THR A 370 25.27 31.71 3.98
CA THR A 370 26.22 31.82 2.86
C THR A 370 27.62 31.26 3.18
N TYR A 371 28.29 30.72 2.16
CA TYR A 371 29.74 30.61 2.12
C TYR A 371 30.39 31.99 1.94
N GLN A 372 31.34 32.32 2.80
CA GLN A 372 32.19 33.49 2.66
C GLN A 372 33.59 33.09 2.20
N ILE A 373 33.95 33.50 0.98
CA ILE A 373 35.28 33.31 0.40
C ILE A 373 36.13 34.54 0.70
N LEU A 374 37.10 34.41 1.60
CA LEU A 374 38.07 35.45 1.92
C LEU A 374 39.26 35.33 0.98
N TYR A 375 39.68 36.43 0.35
CA TYR A 375 40.88 36.45 -0.50
C TYR A 375 41.69 37.75 -0.39
N SER A 376 43.02 37.65 -0.53
CA SER A 376 43.94 38.80 -0.37
C SER A 376 45.31 38.51 -0.98
N THR A 377 46.11 39.54 -1.32
CA THR A 377 47.52 39.36 -1.70
C THR A 377 48.47 39.23 -0.48
N GLU A 378 47.93 39.33 0.73
CA GLU A 378 48.63 39.17 2.02
C GLU A 378 47.89 38.11 2.86
N PRO A 379 48.55 37.41 3.80
CA PRO A 379 47.91 36.37 4.63
C PRO A 379 46.59 36.82 5.25
N ILE A 380 45.55 35.98 5.21
CA ILE A 380 44.21 36.28 5.75
C ILE A 380 44.29 36.59 7.25
N SER A 381 45.19 35.90 7.96
CA SER A 381 45.50 36.15 9.37
C SER A 381 45.99 37.57 9.70
N ASN A 382 46.55 38.31 8.72
CA ASN A 382 47.00 39.70 8.90
C ASN A 382 45.85 40.72 8.79
N GLY A 383 44.65 40.28 8.40
CA GLY A 383 43.52 41.15 8.06
C GLY A 383 43.72 41.88 6.73
N GLY A 384 42.69 42.64 6.31
CA GLY A 384 42.71 43.38 5.04
C GLY A 384 42.35 42.56 3.80
N TYR A 385 41.65 41.44 3.98
CA TYR A 385 41.10 40.61 2.90
C TYR A 385 39.81 41.18 2.32
N SER A 386 39.50 40.75 1.10
CA SER A 386 38.20 40.94 0.46
C SER A 386 37.34 39.70 0.68
N ILE A 387 36.01 39.87 0.69
CA ILE A 387 35.05 38.77 0.85
C ILE A 387 34.23 38.64 -0.44
N ARG A 388 33.98 37.41 -0.86
CA ARG A 388 32.87 37.03 -1.75
C ARG A 388 31.83 36.23 -0.99
N ASP A 389 30.58 36.60 -1.13
CA ASP A 389 29.44 35.94 -0.50
C ASP A 389 28.23 35.88 -1.47
N LYS A 390 27.06 35.46 -0.97
CA LYS A 390 25.81 35.41 -1.73
C LYS A 390 25.46 36.71 -2.49
N ASN A 391 25.89 37.88 -2.01
CA ASN A 391 25.63 39.15 -2.68
C ASN A 391 26.50 39.33 -3.94
N ASN A 392 27.63 38.61 -4.02
CA ASN A 392 28.50 38.60 -5.19
C ASN A 392 28.18 37.46 -6.14
N TYR A 393 27.83 36.29 -5.61
CA TYR A 393 27.48 35.10 -6.36
C TYR A 393 26.40 34.33 -5.59
N GLY A 394 25.14 34.44 -6.05
CA GLY A 394 23.96 33.95 -5.32
C GLY A 394 24.05 32.47 -4.91
N ARG A 395 24.69 31.63 -5.73
CA ARG A 395 24.93 30.21 -5.45
C ARG A 395 25.75 29.93 -4.18
N LEU A 396 26.47 30.91 -3.63
CA LEU A 396 27.13 30.76 -2.34
C LEU A 396 26.14 30.68 -1.17
N ALA A 397 24.84 30.83 -1.38
CA ALA A 397 23.80 30.55 -0.38
C ALA A 397 23.34 29.09 -0.37
N CYS A 398 23.74 28.26 -1.35
CA CYS A 398 23.40 26.84 -1.44
C CYS A 398 24.45 25.99 -0.71
N LEU A 399 24.00 25.10 0.18
CA LEU A 399 24.87 24.23 0.98
C LEU A 399 25.68 23.25 0.14
N ALA A 400 25.07 22.75 -0.94
CA ALA A 400 25.71 21.81 -1.88
C ALA A 400 26.87 22.44 -2.68
N GLN A 401 27.11 23.74 -2.59
CA GLN A 401 28.23 24.39 -3.28
C GLN A 401 29.57 24.04 -2.61
N SER A 402 30.43 23.29 -3.31
CA SER A 402 31.75 22.84 -2.81
C SER A 402 32.97 23.47 -3.52
N SER A 403 32.73 24.32 -4.51
CA SER A 403 33.80 24.95 -5.28
C SER A 403 33.48 26.38 -5.66
N TYR A 404 34.52 27.18 -5.88
CA TYR A 404 34.35 28.52 -6.41
C TYR A 404 35.56 28.92 -7.25
N THR A 405 35.28 29.38 -8.46
CA THR A 405 36.29 29.92 -9.37
C THR A 405 36.34 31.43 -9.20
N LEU A 406 37.39 31.92 -8.54
CA LEU A 406 37.65 33.35 -8.46
C LEU A 406 38.35 33.79 -9.74
N GLY A 407 37.58 34.36 -10.67
CA GLY A 407 38.09 34.95 -11.92
C GLY A 407 38.53 36.40 -11.79
N GLY A 408 39.22 36.88 -12.83
CA GLY A 408 39.68 38.28 -12.93
C GLY A 408 40.94 38.57 -12.10
N LEU A 409 41.69 37.53 -11.76
CA LEU A 409 42.99 37.65 -11.12
C LEU A 409 44.04 38.07 -12.16
N SER A 410 45.04 38.81 -11.73
CA SER A 410 46.12 39.22 -12.63
C SER A 410 47.12 38.07 -12.79
N PRO A 411 47.59 37.74 -14.02
CA PRO A 411 48.63 36.74 -14.23
C PRO A 411 49.93 37.08 -13.52
N GLY A 412 50.54 36.09 -12.86
CA GLY A 412 51.80 36.21 -12.13
C GLY A 412 51.72 36.74 -10.69
N ASP A 413 50.52 36.89 -10.13
CA ASP A 413 50.30 37.40 -8.76
C ASP A 413 49.97 36.26 -7.77
N GLY A 414 50.22 36.49 -6.48
CA GLY A 414 49.92 35.57 -5.39
C GLY A 414 48.72 36.01 -4.53
N TYR A 415 47.90 35.06 -4.11
CA TYR A 415 46.66 35.26 -3.36
C TYR A 415 46.51 34.22 -2.24
N TYR A 416 46.14 34.67 -1.04
CA TYR A 416 45.71 33.85 0.07
C TYR A 416 44.20 33.71 0.06
N PHE A 417 43.69 32.53 0.44
CA PHE A 417 42.28 32.20 0.53
C PHE A 417 41.94 31.51 1.85
N ALA A 418 40.73 31.77 2.35
CA ALA A 418 40.09 31.00 3.40
C ALA A 418 38.58 31.00 3.17
N VAL A 419 37.87 29.95 3.59
CA VAL A 419 36.42 29.83 3.46
C VAL A 419 35.82 29.63 4.84
N ARG A 420 34.60 30.12 5.05
CA ARG A 420 33.78 29.84 6.22
C ARG A 420 32.31 29.82 5.85
N ILE A 421 31.49 29.20 6.68
CA ILE A 421 30.04 29.32 6.62
C ILE A 421 29.60 30.41 7.58
N LEU A 422 28.63 31.20 7.13
CA LEU A 422 27.79 32.05 7.96
C LEU A 422 26.39 31.45 7.94
N ASP A 423 25.82 31.18 9.12
CA ASP A 423 24.42 30.79 9.24
C ASP A 423 23.49 32.02 9.28
N LYS A 424 22.18 31.76 9.31
CA LYS A 424 21.15 32.80 9.40
C LYS A 424 21.11 33.49 10.77
N ASN A 425 21.75 32.91 11.78
CA ASN A 425 21.84 33.42 13.15
C ASN A 425 23.15 34.20 13.41
N SER A 426 23.92 34.49 12.35
CA SER A 426 25.20 35.20 12.38
C SER A 426 26.31 34.50 13.16
N ASN A 427 26.20 33.19 13.39
CA ASN A 427 27.35 32.41 13.82
C ASN A 427 28.25 32.15 12.61
N GLU A 428 29.53 32.36 12.85
CA GLU A 428 30.57 32.08 11.87
C GLU A 428 31.17 30.74 12.24
N SER A 429 31.26 29.83 11.26
CA SER A 429 32.14 28.69 11.42
C SER A 429 33.57 29.17 11.70
N ALA A 430 34.40 28.28 12.23
CA ALA A 430 35.84 28.51 12.13
C ALA A 430 36.23 28.73 10.66
N LEU A 431 37.28 29.50 10.40
CA LEU A 431 37.87 29.52 9.07
C LEU A 431 38.36 28.11 8.74
N SER A 432 38.21 27.73 7.49
CA SER A 432 38.97 26.64 6.91
C SER A 432 40.47 26.85 7.12
N ASN A 433 41.26 25.86 6.76
CA ASN A 433 42.69 26.09 6.57
C ASN A 433 42.91 27.23 5.55
N GLU A 434 43.94 28.05 5.78
CA GLU A 434 44.36 29.09 4.84
C GLU A 434 45.21 28.43 3.73
N VAL A 435 44.92 28.77 2.48
CA VAL A 435 45.71 28.32 1.33
C VAL A 435 46.26 29.52 0.57
N PHE A 436 47.46 29.36 0.03
CA PHE A 436 48.07 30.34 -0.86
C PHE A 436 48.08 29.74 -2.26
N GLY A 437 47.57 30.50 -3.22
CA GLY A 437 47.67 30.18 -4.63
C GLY A 437 48.26 31.33 -5.43
N SER A 438 48.89 31.03 -6.56
CA SER A 438 49.48 31.99 -7.48
C SER A 438 49.03 31.74 -8.90
N THR A 439 48.92 32.79 -9.71
CA THR A 439 48.47 32.67 -11.10
C THR A 439 49.65 32.44 -12.05
N GLY A 440 49.52 31.45 -12.93
CA GLY A 440 50.59 31.05 -13.87
C GLY A 440 50.74 31.95 -15.11
N PRO A 441 51.80 31.77 -15.92
CA PRO A 441 52.00 32.55 -17.15
C PRO A 441 51.27 32.04 -18.41
N ALA A 442 50.69 30.83 -18.39
CA ALA A 442 50.05 30.17 -19.54
C ALA A 442 48.59 29.74 -19.23
N VAL A 443 47.76 29.69 -20.28
CA VAL A 443 46.36 29.23 -20.30
C VAL A 443 46.31 27.88 -21.02
N ILE A 444 45.51 26.92 -20.55
CA ILE A 444 45.34 25.59 -21.16
C ILE A 444 43.86 25.40 -21.48
N ASP A 445 43.55 24.73 -22.58
CA ASP A 445 42.20 24.40 -23.05
C ASP A 445 42.14 22.92 -23.55
N ASP A 446 40.94 22.34 -23.64
CA ASP A 446 40.65 21.01 -24.23
C ASP A 446 41.44 19.78 -23.68
N PHE A 447 41.68 19.69 -22.36
CA PHE A 447 42.37 18.53 -21.77
C PHE A 447 41.47 17.29 -21.61
N ILE A 448 41.68 16.26 -22.43
CA ILE A 448 40.91 15.00 -22.44
C ILE A 448 41.78 13.76 -22.25
N CYS A 449 41.21 12.68 -21.73
CA CYS A 449 41.84 11.36 -21.75
C CYS A 449 40.81 10.23 -21.99
N TYR A 450 41.24 9.12 -22.59
CA TYR A 450 40.38 7.96 -22.83
C TYR A 450 41.19 6.64 -22.79
N GLY A 451 40.59 5.61 -22.18
CA GLY A 451 41.24 4.33 -21.93
C GLY A 451 41.09 3.33 -23.07
N ARG A 452 42.10 2.46 -23.20
CA ARG A 452 42.19 1.35 -24.15
C ARG A 452 42.53 0.06 -23.40
N ASP A 453 42.78 -1.03 -24.12
CA ASP A 453 43.34 -2.24 -23.52
C ASP A 453 44.83 -2.00 -23.22
N GLU A 454 45.20 -2.03 -21.94
CA GLU A 454 46.55 -1.85 -21.41
C GLU A 454 47.20 -0.45 -21.58
N TYR A 455 46.49 0.60 -22.04
CA TYR A 455 47.03 1.97 -22.10
C TYR A 455 45.95 3.07 -22.09
N ILE A 456 46.35 4.33 -21.83
CA ILE A 456 45.48 5.52 -21.83
C ILE A 456 46.11 6.64 -22.68
N ASN A 457 45.30 7.32 -23.51
CA ASN A 457 45.72 8.48 -24.30
C ASN A 457 45.28 9.80 -23.64
N LEU A 458 46.13 10.84 -23.73
CA LEU A 458 45.90 12.21 -23.24
C LEU A 458 46.12 13.23 -24.37
N GLU A 459 45.26 14.27 -24.48
CA GLU A 459 45.35 15.35 -25.48
C GLU A 459 44.93 16.72 -24.87
N TRP A 460 45.59 17.84 -25.24
CA TRP A 460 45.24 19.22 -24.79
C TRP A 460 45.81 20.35 -25.68
N GLU A 461 45.37 21.61 -25.48
CA GLU A 461 45.87 22.83 -26.14
C GLU A 461 46.38 23.90 -25.13
N ALA A 462 47.32 24.78 -25.52
CA ALA A 462 47.86 25.82 -24.62
C ALA A 462 48.23 27.16 -25.29
N SER A 463 48.05 28.25 -24.53
CA SER A 463 48.23 29.66 -24.94
C SER A 463 49.07 30.45 -23.91
N ALA A 464 50.15 31.12 -24.34
CA ALA A 464 51.07 31.83 -23.43
C ALA A 464 51.69 33.09 -24.05
N THR A 465 51.91 34.14 -23.23
CA THR A 465 52.51 35.43 -23.67
C THR A 465 53.97 35.62 -23.21
N SER A 466 54.46 34.76 -22.32
CA SER A 466 55.85 34.70 -21.85
C SER A 466 56.38 33.27 -21.92
N VAL A 467 57.71 33.13 -21.94
CA VAL A 467 58.37 31.81 -21.97
C VAL A 467 58.06 31.06 -20.66
N TYR A 468 57.68 29.79 -20.78
CA TYR A 468 57.49 28.82 -19.69
C TYR A 468 58.22 27.52 -20.07
N SER A 469 58.51 26.65 -19.10
CA SER A 469 59.42 25.53 -19.32
C SER A 469 58.80 24.38 -20.13
N GLY A 470 57.54 24.02 -19.85
CA GLY A 470 56.81 22.93 -20.50
C GLY A 470 55.88 22.21 -19.53
N PHE A 471 55.34 21.06 -19.94
CA PHE A 471 54.35 20.28 -19.21
C PHE A 471 54.95 19.08 -18.47
N ASN A 472 54.41 18.83 -17.27
CA ASN A 472 54.60 17.66 -16.45
C ASN A 472 53.27 16.91 -16.40
N ILE A 473 53.32 15.59 -16.57
CA ILE A 473 52.12 14.76 -16.60
C ILE A 473 52.09 13.93 -15.33
N TYR A 474 50.96 14.02 -14.62
CA TYR A 474 50.72 13.28 -13.40
C TYR A 474 49.57 12.30 -13.57
N LYS A 475 49.68 11.15 -12.91
CA LYS A 475 48.65 10.11 -12.83
C LYS A 475 48.37 9.76 -11.37
N LYS A 476 47.13 9.42 -11.03
CA LYS A 476 46.77 8.76 -9.76
C LYS A 476 45.69 7.71 -9.98
N THR A 477 45.52 6.80 -9.02
CA THR A 477 44.31 6.00 -8.85
C THR A 477 43.35 6.68 -7.87
N SER A 478 42.22 6.04 -7.56
CA SER A 478 41.30 6.49 -6.49
C SER A 478 41.94 6.48 -5.10
N GLU A 479 42.88 5.55 -4.86
CA GLU A 479 43.52 5.34 -3.55
C GLU A 479 44.93 5.95 -3.45
N SER A 480 45.48 6.47 -4.55
CA SER A 480 46.84 7.02 -4.61
C SER A 480 46.86 8.54 -4.71
N ASP A 481 47.98 9.12 -4.28
CA ASP A 481 48.35 10.49 -4.66
C ASP A 481 48.79 10.55 -6.13
N PHE A 482 48.82 11.76 -6.70
CA PHE A 482 49.36 12.01 -8.04
C PHE A 482 50.87 11.78 -8.09
N GLU A 483 51.30 10.84 -8.93
CA GLU A 483 52.70 10.58 -9.27
C GLU A 483 53.07 11.19 -10.62
N LEU A 484 54.30 11.69 -10.74
CA LEU A 484 54.85 12.22 -11.99
C LEU A 484 55.22 11.05 -12.91
N ILE A 485 54.62 10.99 -14.11
CA ILE A 485 54.86 9.91 -15.08
C ILE A 485 55.69 10.37 -16.30
N ASP A 486 55.63 11.65 -16.67
CA ASP A 486 56.51 12.24 -17.69
C ASP A 486 56.69 13.75 -17.50
N THR A 487 57.75 14.32 -18.08
CA THR A 487 58.11 15.74 -17.93
C THR A 487 58.81 16.30 -19.16
N TRP A 488 58.60 17.59 -19.43
CA TRP A 488 59.31 18.37 -20.46
C TRP A 488 60.85 18.32 -20.34
N GLU A 489 61.39 18.04 -19.15
CA GLU A 489 62.85 17.91 -18.96
C GLU A 489 63.44 16.72 -19.72
N VAL A 490 62.64 15.66 -19.94
CA VAL A 490 63.06 14.41 -20.59
C VAL A 490 62.35 14.16 -21.91
N ASN A 491 61.11 14.62 -22.05
CA ASN A 491 60.31 14.51 -23.27
C ASN A 491 60.24 15.86 -24.00
N THR A 492 60.90 15.95 -25.15
CA THR A 492 60.94 17.17 -25.96
C THR A 492 59.60 17.58 -26.55
N GLU A 493 58.62 16.66 -26.61
CA GLU A 493 57.26 16.94 -27.11
C GLU A 493 56.42 17.72 -26.07
N LEU A 494 56.83 17.72 -24.80
CA LEU A 494 56.15 18.44 -23.72
C LEU A 494 56.74 19.84 -23.44
N VAL A 495 57.74 20.28 -24.20
CA VAL A 495 58.39 21.59 -24.01
C VAL A 495 57.42 22.73 -24.33
N GLY A 496 57.43 23.77 -23.50
CA GLY A 496 56.53 24.91 -23.62
C GLY A 496 56.81 25.78 -24.84
N ILE A 497 55.75 26.16 -25.56
CA ILE A 497 55.85 26.99 -26.76
C ILE A 497 55.02 28.25 -26.56
N VAL A 498 55.62 29.43 -26.77
CA VAL A 498 54.89 30.70 -26.76
C VAL A 498 54.04 30.79 -28.03
N GLY A 499 52.72 30.85 -27.87
CA GLY A 499 51.75 30.78 -28.95
C GLY A 499 50.31 30.89 -28.46
N ASP A 500 49.38 30.75 -29.39
CA ASP A 500 47.93 30.70 -29.19
C ASP A 500 47.48 29.31 -29.68
N ASP A 501 46.74 28.57 -28.86
CA ASP A 501 46.16 27.23 -29.10
C ASP A 501 47.16 26.20 -29.67
N VAL A 502 48.27 25.97 -28.97
CA VAL A 502 49.29 25.00 -29.36
C VAL A 502 48.89 23.58 -28.88
N PRO A 503 48.77 22.56 -29.76
CA PRO A 503 48.31 21.22 -29.39
C PRO A 503 49.43 20.31 -28.84
N TYR A 504 49.06 19.42 -27.91
CA TYR A 504 49.92 18.45 -27.23
C TYR A 504 49.22 17.08 -27.05
N SER A 505 49.99 15.98 -27.01
CA SER A 505 49.47 14.60 -26.81
C SER A 505 50.44 13.69 -26.04
N TYR A 506 49.94 12.72 -25.27
CA TYR A 506 50.74 11.72 -24.54
C TYR A 506 50.05 10.36 -24.42
N ILE A 507 50.83 9.27 -24.37
CA ILE A 507 50.33 7.88 -24.22
C ILE A 507 50.94 7.27 -22.96
N ASP A 508 50.09 6.84 -22.03
CA ASP A 508 50.47 6.12 -20.81
C ASP A 508 50.25 4.61 -20.97
N THR A 509 51.34 3.83 -20.94
CA THR A 509 51.30 2.36 -21.07
C THR A 509 51.54 1.61 -19.75
N ASP A 510 51.59 2.32 -18.62
CA ASP A 510 51.83 1.73 -17.29
C ASP A 510 50.53 1.74 -16.47
N VAL A 511 49.52 1.01 -16.95
CA VAL A 511 48.17 0.99 -16.38
C VAL A 511 47.66 -0.44 -16.23
N GLU A 512 46.82 -0.68 -15.23
CA GLU A 512 46.16 -1.97 -14.99
C GLU A 512 44.71 -1.93 -15.49
N ASN A 513 44.26 -3.03 -16.12
CA ASN A 513 42.87 -3.14 -16.55
C ASN A 513 41.91 -3.19 -15.35
N GLY A 514 40.80 -2.45 -15.43
CA GLY A 514 39.81 -2.28 -14.37
C GLY A 514 40.15 -1.17 -13.37
N GLN A 515 41.36 -0.60 -13.41
CA GLN A 515 41.76 0.48 -12.50
C GLN A 515 41.50 1.85 -13.12
N ILE A 516 40.67 2.67 -12.47
CA ILE A 516 40.46 4.07 -12.88
C ILE A 516 41.71 4.88 -12.54
N TYR A 517 42.17 5.63 -13.53
CA TYR A 517 43.23 6.62 -13.39
C TYR A 517 42.71 8.02 -13.65
N THR A 518 43.18 8.98 -12.86
CA THR A 518 42.91 10.40 -13.05
C THR A 518 44.21 11.10 -13.43
N TYR A 519 44.17 11.97 -14.44
CA TYR A 519 45.33 12.69 -14.93
C TYR A 519 45.31 14.17 -14.57
N LYS A 520 46.50 14.75 -14.47
CA LYS A 520 46.69 16.18 -14.19
C LYS A 520 47.90 16.69 -14.96
N LEU A 521 47.77 17.88 -15.55
CA LEU A 521 48.87 18.62 -16.16
C LEU A 521 49.45 19.61 -15.15
N GLY A 522 50.76 19.60 -15.00
CA GLY A 522 51.54 20.67 -14.39
C GLY A 522 52.34 21.41 -15.46
N PHE A 523 52.63 22.69 -15.27
CA PHE A 523 53.62 23.39 -16.08
C PHE A 523 54.47 24.31 -15.20
N GLU A 524 55.76 24.40 -15.51
CA GLU A 524 56.71 25.11 -14.65
C GLU A 524 57.09 26.49 -15.20
N ASP A 525 57.12 27.48 -14.30
CA ASP A 525 57.79 28.76 -14.50
C ASP A 525 58.56 29.18 -13.23
N ASN A 526 59.83 29.57 -13.37
CA ASN A 526 60.72 30.00 -12.28
C ASN A 526 60.83 29.01 -11.08
N ASN A 527 60.85 27.69 -11.32
CA ASN A 527 60.81 26.63 -10.30
C ASN A 527 59.51 26.59 -9.48
N ILE A 528 58.42 27.17 -9.98
CA ILE A 528 57.07 27.01 -9.45
C ILE A 528 56.26 26.27 -10.50
N GLU A 529 55.62 25.20 -10.09
CA GLU A 529 54.76 24.39 -10.95
C GLU A 529 53.30 24.77 -10.72
N TYR A 530 52.63 25.14 -11.80
CA TYR A 530 51.21 25.48 -11.82
C TYR A 530 50.43 24.29 -12.34
N SER A 531 49.40 23.86 -11.61
CA SER A 531 48.53 22.75 -12.05
C SER A 531 47.27 23.26 -12.72
N PHE A 532 46.99 22.70 -13.89
CA PHE A 532 45.74 22.92 -14.60
C PHE A 532 44.67 21.93 -14.14
N GLY A 533 43.42 22.41 -14.07
CA GLY A 533 42.29 21.63 -13.59
C GLY A 533 41.13 21.75 -14.56
N ASP A 534 41.03 20.73 -15.40
CA ASP A 534 39.99 19.72 -15.37
C ASP A 534 40.75 18.38 -15.44
N LYS A 535 40.55 17.48 -14.49
CA LYS A 535 41.37 16.27 -14.32
C LYS A 535 40.63 15.09 -14.97
N PRO A 536 40.78 14.82 -16.28
CA PRO A 536 40.00 13.77 -16.91
C PRO A 536 40.41 12.42 -16.30
N SER A 537 39.41 11.56 -16.16
CA SER A 537 39.60 10.19 -15.68
C SER A 537 39.35 9.22 -16.82
N ALA A 538 40.12 8.14 -16.83
CA ALA A 538 39.97 7.04 -17.77
C ALA A 538 40.32 5.74 -17.06
N VAL A 539 39.64 4.66 -17.44
CA VAL A 539 39.99 3.31 -17.02
C VAL A 539 40.47 2.54 -18.24
N SER A 540 41.61 1.88 -18.10
CA SER A 540 42.02 0.83 -19.02
C SER A 540 41.10 -0.36 -18.76
N GLN A 541 40.43 -0.89 -19.77
CA GLN A 541 39.54 -2.06 -19.61
C GLN A 541 39.92 -3.10 -20.64
N LYS A 542 39.76 -4.37 -20.25
CA LYS A 542 40.07 -5.47 -21.17
C LYS A 542 39.10 -5.41 -22.34
N ILE A 543 39.65 -5.39 -23.55
CA ILE A 543 38.88 -5.44 -24.79
C ILE A 543 38.97 -6.87 -25.33
N TYR A 544 37.82 -7.52 -25.45
CA TYR A 544 37.75 -8.89 -25.93
C TYR A 544 37.75 -8.93 -27.45
N GLU A 545 38.46 -9.91 -27.99
CA GLU A 545 38.60 -10.13 -29.43
C GLU A 545 37.71 -11.30 -29.84
N ILE A 546 36.63 -11.01 -30.56
CA ILE A 546 35.81 -12.03 -31.22
C ILE A 546 36.27 -12.19 -32.67
N CYS A 547 36.67 -13.40 -33.03
CA CYS A 547 37.25 -13.70 -34.33
C CYS A 547 36.34 -14.62 -35.14
N ALA A 548 36.07 -14.26 -36.40
CA ALA A 548 35.50 -15.16 -37.40
C ALA A 548 36.62 -15.67 -38.32
N THR A 549 36.82 -16.98 -38.39
CA THR A 549 37.89 -17.59 -39.21
C THR A 549 37.33 -18.69 -40.11
N GLN A 550 37.62 -18.62 -41.41
CA GLN A 550 37.31 -19.73 -42.31
C GLN A 550 38.22 -20.93 -41.99
N LEU A 551 37.67 -22.14 -41.82
CA LEU A 551 38.44 -23.33 -41.36
C LEU A 551 39.59 -23.75 -42.30
N SER A 552 39.65 -23.25 -43.54
CA SER A 552 40.81 -23.42 -44.41
C SER A 552 42.01 -22.53 -44.02
N GLY A 553 41.83 -21.61 -43.07
CA GLY A 553 42.80 -20.61 -42.60
C GLY A 553 43.09 -19.49 -43.60
N THR A 554 42.26 -19.36 -44.65
CA THR A 554 42.55 -18.45 -45.78
C THR A 554 42.02 -17.04 -45.57
N PHE A 555 40.91 -16.90 -44.84
CA PHE A 555 40.27 -15.63 -44.52
C PHE A 555 39.90 -15.63 -43.03
N SER A 556 40.13 -14.51 -42.36
CA SER A 556 39.82 -14.27 -40.95
C SER A 556 39.62 -12.77 -40.77
N ASP A 557 38.72 -12.41 -39.87
CA ASP A 557 38.49 -11.04 -39.45
C ASP A 557 38.13 -11.00 -37.95
N THR A 558 38.37 -9.87 -37.29
CA THR A 558 38.24 -9.74 -35.83
C THR A 558 37.52 -8.44 -35.47
N CYS A 559 36.64 -8.51 -34.47
CA CYS A 559 36.02 -7.34 -33.85
C CYS A 559 36.35 -7.26 -32.37
N TYR A 560 36.22 -6.05 -31.83
CA TYR A 560 36.62 -5.69 -30.48
C TYR A 560 35.40 -5.26 -29.67
N PHE A 561 35.20 -5.84 -28.50
CA PHE A 561 34.07 -5.48 -27.64
C PHE A 561 34.43 -5.55 -26.16
N GLY A 562 33.64 -4.89 -25.35
CA GLY A 562 33.81 -4.86 -23.91
C GLY A 562 32.95 -3.79 -23.29
N TYR A 563 33.30 -3.40 -22.07
CA TYR A 563 32.66 -2.28 -21.40
C TYR A 563 33.72 -1.36 -20.79
N ASN A 564 33.37 -0.09 -20.65
CA ASN A 564 34.20 0.91 -19.99
C ASN A 564 33.31 1.84 -19.19
N GLU A 565 33.74 2.23 -18.00
CA GLU A 565 32.98 3.12 -17.12
C GLU A 565 32.78 4.51 -17.71
N PHE A 566 33.69 4.96 -18.57
CA PHE A 566 33.59 6.26 -19.25
C PHE A 566 32.99 6.18 -20.65
N ALA A 567 32.60 4.98 -21.11
CA ALA A 567 31.83 4.82 -22.34
C ALA A 567 30.33 4.96 -22.07
N SER A 568 29.57 5.35 -23.08
CA SER A 568 28.11 5.42 -23.01
C SER A 568 27.44 4.20 -23.65
N ASN A 569 26.13 4.04 -23.49
CA ASN A 569 25.35 3.07 -24.28
C ASN A 569 24.93 3.63 -25.66
N GLY A 570 25.48 4.79 -26.04
CA GLY A 570 25.33 5.46 -27.34
C GLY A 570 26.69 5.65 -28.02
N TYR A 571 26.72 6.33 -29.17
CA TYR A 571 27.96 6.61 -29.91
C TYR A 571 28.89 7.58 -29.16
N ASP A 572 30.12 7.14 -28.92
CA ASP A 572 31.25 7.89 -28.42
C ASP A 572 32.43 7.82 -29.40
N SER A 573 32.82 8.95 -29.98
CA SER A 573 33.93 9.00 -30.95
C SER A 573 35.29 8.56 -30.38
N ASN A 574 35.41 8.52 -29.05
CA ASN A 574 36.62 8.08 -28.36
C ASN A 574 36.63 6.57 -28.10
N PHE A 575 35.49 5.87 -28.05
CA PHE A 575 35.44 4.42 -27.77
C PHE A 575 35.02 3.58 -28.99
N GLU A 576 34.20 4.12 -29.88
CA GLU A 576 33.71 3.40 -31.06
C GLU A 576 34.59 3.60 -32.30
N ILE A 577 34.90 2.48 -32.97
CA ILE A 577 35.62 2.50 -34.24
C ILE A 577 34.66 2.02 -35.33
N ALA A 578 34.30 2.93 -36.23
CA ALA A 578 33.43 2.62 -37.36
C ALA A 578 34.09 1.63 -38.32
N ALA A 579 33.33 0.63 -38.78
CA ALA A 579 33.79 -0.36 -39.74
C ALA A 579 34.05 0.27 -41.12
N ASN A 580 35.09 -0.19 -41.81
CA ASN A 580 35.41 0.30 -43.16
C ASN A 580 34.80 -0.59 -44.26
N ASP A 581 33.62 -0.21 -44.74
CA ASP A 581 32.82 -0.96 -45.72
C ASP A 581 33.28 -0.88 -47.20
N SER A 582 34.56 -0.61 -47.46
CA SER A 582 35.07 -0.46 -48.83
C SER A 582 35.19 -1.80 -49.57
N LEU A 583 34.09 -2.32 -50.14
CA LEU A 583 34.05 -3.63 -50.80
C LEU A 583 34.63 -3.62 -52.24
N VAL A 584 35.79 -4.26 -52.45
CA VAL A 584 36.36 -4.52 -53.79
C VAL A 584 36.96 -5.94 -53.88
N GLY A 585 36.40 -6.80 -54.75
CA GLY A 585 36.93 -8.16 -54.99
C GLY A 585 36.32 -9.24 -54.10
N ASP A 586 37.13 -10.21 -53.67
CA ASP A 586 36.76 -11.22 -52.66
C ASP A 586 36.78 -10.59 -51.27
N TYR A 587 35.74 -10.84 -50.46
CA TYR A 587 35.60 -10.23 -49.13
C TYR A 587 35.16 -11.26 -48.07
N PHE A 588 35.65 -11.03 -46.86
CA PHE A 588 35.33 -11.76 -45.64
C PHE A 588 35.54 -10.77 -44.50
N PHE A 589 34.48 -10.43 -43.77
CA PHE A 589 34.57 -9.53 -42.64
C PHE A 589 33.52 -9.82 -41.57
N CYS A 590 33.78 -9.37 -40.36
CA CYS A 590 32.84 -9.32 -39.25
C CYS A 590 32.72 -7.89 -38.72
N GLN A 591 31.57 -7.58 -38.10
CA GLN A 591 31.31 -6.27 -37.50
C GLN A 591 30.21 -6.36 -36.45
N PHE A 592 30.18 -5.39 -35.55
CA PHE A 592 29.02 -5.08 -34.73
C PHE A 592 28.06 -4.16 -35.47
N TYR A 593 26.78 -4.20 -35.09
CA TYR A 593 25.74 -3.43 -35.76
C TYR A 593 24.76 -2.81 -34.77
N GLU A 594 24.63 -1.48 -34.86
CA GLU A 594 23.65 -0.72 -34.07
C GLU A 594 22.62 -0.04 -34.98
N GLN A 595 21.34 -0.27 -34.69
CA GLN A 595 20.23 0.22 -35.53
C GLN A 595 19.50 1.42 -34.95
N TYR A 596 19.76 1.76 -33.68
CA TYR A 596 19.00 2.76 -32.93
C TYR A 596 19.76 4.06 -32.67
N TRP A 597 21.03 4.15 -33.08
CA TRP A 597 21.83 5.37 -32.93
C TRP A 597 21.59 6.33 -34.10
N ASN A 598 21.18 7.57 -33.81
CA ASN A 598 20.83 8.56 -34.83
C ASN A 598 22.08 9.37 -35.29
N ASN A 599 22.21 9.61 -36.60
CA ASN A 599 23.22 10.49 -37.23
C ASN A 599 24.71 10.06 -37.12
N VAL A 600 24.99 8.76 -36.97
CA VAL A 600 26.34 8.16 -36.87
C VAL A 600 26.42 6.89 -37.74
N PRO A 601 27.61 6.29 -37.99
CA PRO A 601 27.72 5.00 -38.70
C PRO A 601 26.93 3.90 -37.98
N ASN A 602 26.37 2.91 -38.67
CA ASN A 602 25.63 1.80 -38.03
C ASN A 602 26.47 0.53 -37.83
N ASP A 603 27.69 0.50 -38.37
CA ASP A 603 28.54 -0.68 -38.48
C ASP A 603 29.90 -0.38 -37.84
N TYR A 604 30.34 -1.24 -36.93
CA TYR A 604 31.46 -0.98 -36.03
C TYR A 604 32.45 -2.16 -35.99
N GLU A 605 33.75 -1.83 -36.05
CA GLU A 605 34.84 -2.78 -35.79
C GLU A 605 35.10 -2.92 -34.29
N GLN A 606 34.83 -1.85 -33.52
CA GLN A 606 34.89 -1.83 -32.07
C GLN A 606 33.64 -1.17 -31.47
N GLU A 607 33.03 -1.83 -30.49
CA GLU A 607 31.87 -1.36 -29.74
C GLU A 607 32.06 -1.59 -28.23
N ILE A 608 32.05 -0.52 -27.44
CA ILE A 608 32.29 -0.59 -25.99
C ILE A 608 31.07 -0.02 -25.25
N TYR A 609 30.42 -0.83 -24.42
CA TYR A 609 29.29 -0.36 -23.61
C TYR A 609 29.72 0.38 -22.34
N GLY A 610 28.78 1.10 -21.73
CA GLY A 610 28.91 1.57 -20.35
C GLY A 610 29.01 0.40 -19.35
N THR A 611 29.49 0.69 -18.14
CA THR A 611 29.73 -0.32 -17.08
C THR A 611 28.46 -1.06 -16.62
N TYR A 612 28.60 -2.31 -16.18
CA TYR A 612 27.53 -3.16 -15.62
C TYR A 612 28.09 -4.32 -14.77
N ASN A 613 27.28 -4.90 -13.86
CA ASN A 613 27.71 -6.00 -12.98
C ASN A 613 27.56 -7.37 -13.67
N THR A 614 28.68 -8.02 -14.00
CA THR A 614 28.65 -9.30 -14.72
C THR A 614 28.21 -10.50 -13.87
N GLU A 615 28.11 -10.38 -12.53
CA GLU A 615 27.60 -11.45 -11.65
C GLU A 615 26.07 -11.45 -11.50
N GLU A 616 25.41 -10.35 -11.85
CA GLU A 616 23.97 -10.15 -11.68
C GLU A 616 23.27 -9.84 -13.00
N GLN A 617 24.00 -9.29 -13.98
CA GLN A 617 23.46 -8.73 -15.21
C GLN A 617 24.11 -9.36 -16.44
N LEU A 618 23.36 -9.34 -17.54
CA LEU A 618 23.77 -9.86 -18.85
C LEU A 618 23.70 -8.74 -19.90
N LYS A 619 24.81 -8.47 -20.61
CA LYS A 619 24.80 -7.57 -21.80
C LYS A 619 24.92 -8.32 -23.10
N SER A 620 24.44 -7.69 -24.18
CA SER A 620 24.34 -8.30 -25.51
C SER A 620 24.85 -7.40 -26.63
N TRP A 621 25.59 -7.96 -27.59
CA TRP A 621 26.05 -7.30 -28.83
C TRP A 621 25.46 -7.98 -30.07
N VAL A 622 25.15 -7.20 -31.10
CA VAL A 622 24.72 -7.73 -32.41
C VAL A 622 25.93 -7.96 -33.30
N TYR A 623 26.43 -9.20 -33.32
CA TYR A 623 27.60 -9.58 -34.10
C TYR A 623 27.22 -10.10 -35.49
N ARG A 624 27.86 -9.60 -36.55
CA ARG A 624 27.57 -9.97 -37.93
C ARG A 624 28.81 -10.45 -38.66
N VAL A 625 28.63 -11.47 -39.50
CA VAL A 625 29.67 -11.97 -40.42
C VAL A 625 29.16 -11.94 -41.85
N ARG A 626 29.98 -11.48 -42.80
CA ARG A 626 29.65 -11.45 -44.23
C ARG A 626 30.82 -11.88 -45.10
N THR A 627 30.56 -12.74 -46.07
CA THR A 627 31.58 -13.20 -47.02
C THR A 627 30.99 -13.56 -48.38
N ASN A 628 31.79 -13.46 -49.44
CA ASN A 628 31.47 -14.04 -50.75
C ASN A 628 32.08 -15.45 -50.97
N GLN A 629 32.80 -16.00 -49.98
CA GLN A 629 33.41 -17.33 -50.01
C GLN A 629 32.41 -18.40 -49.52
N LEU A 630 31.44 -18.76 -50.38
CA LEU A 630 30.30 -19.61 -50.01
C LEU A 630 30.66 -21.10 -49.90
N ASN A 631 29.90 -21.82 -49.07
CA ASN A 631 29.95 -23.26 -48.83
C ASN A 631 31.24 -23.77 -48.18
N LEU A 632 31.93 -22.90 -47.44
CA LEU A 632 33.13 -23.23 -46.68
C LEU A 632 32.88 -22.90 -45.19
N PRO A 633 33.19 -23.79 -44.24
CA PRO A 633 32.87 -23.55 -42.84
C PRO A 633 33.64 -22.37 -42.24
N VAL A 634 32.97 -21.62 -41.37
CA VAL A 634 33.50 -20.49 -40.59
C VAL A 634 33.34 -20.80 -39.12
N GLU A 635 34.41 -20.62 -38.37
CA GLU A 635 34.49 -20.74 -36.91
C GLU A 635 34.42 -19.35 -36.28
N ILE A 636 33.66 -19.22 -35.18
CA ILE A 636 33.56 -18.03 -34.34
C ILE A 636 34.04 -18.41 -32.93
N GLY A 637 34.92 -17.60 -32.35
CA GLY A 637 35.37 -17.78 -30.97
C GLY A 637 36.04 -16.52 -30.42
N ILE A 638 36.22 -16.48 -29.10
CA ILE A 638 37.00 -15.44 -28.41
C ILE A 638 38.46 -15.90 -28.34
N ILE A 639 39.40 -15.05 -28.74
CA ILE A 639 40.81 -15.44 -28.89
C ILE A 639 41.74 -15.00 -27.76
N ASN A 640 41.30 -14.08 -26.88
CA ASN A 640 42.06 -13.54 -25.75
C ASN A 640 41.42 -13.82 -24.36
N LEU A 641 40.88 -15.03 -24.17
CA LEU A 641 40.26 -15.47 -22.90
C LEU A 641 41.29 -15.76 -21.80
N ASP A 642 41.01 -15.30 -20.58
CA ASP A 642 41.72 -15.71 -19.36
C ASP A 642 40.86 -16.76 -18.63
N ARG A 643 41.13 -18.04 -18.85
CA ARG A 643 40.29 -19.13 -18.33
C ARG A 643 40.18 -19.12 -16.80
N ASN A 644 38.98 -18.80 -16.27
CA ASN A 644 38.23 -19.56 -15.23
C ASN A 644 37.01 -18.81 -14.63
N ALA A 645 36.70 -17.56 -14.99
CA ALA A 645 35.56 -16.82 -14.41
C ALA A 645 34.65 -16.10 -15.42
N GLU A 646 35.07 -15.91 -16.67
CA GLU A 646 34.35 -15.12 -17.67
C GLU A 646 33.28 -15.97 -18.40
N ARG A 647 32.03 -15.49 -18.41
CA ARG A 647 30.87 -16.20 -19.01
C ARG A 647 30.44 -15.54 -20.31
N PHE A 648 30.86 -16.11 -21.44
CA PHE A 648 30.50 -15.63 -22.78
C PHE A 648 29.58 -16.62 -23.49
N TYR A 649 28.38 -16.17 -23.88
CA TYR A 649 27.42 -17.02 -24.59
C TYR A 649 27.11 -16.45 -25.98
N LEU A 650 27.34 -17.23 -27.03
CA LEU A 650 26.87 -16.89 -28.37
C LEU A 650 25.50 -17.52 -28.60
N TYR A 651 24.48 -16.71 -28.85
CA TYR A 651 23.18 -17.19 -29.27
C TYR A 651 23.14 -17.33 -30.80
N ALA A 652 23.10 -18.58 -31.26
CA ALA A 652 23.08 -18.91 -32.68
C ALA A 652 22.11 -20.06 -32.94
N SER A 653 21.25 -19.91 -33.95
CA SER A 653 20.30 -20.95 -34.37
C SER A 653 19.38 -21.49 -33.26
N GLY A 654 19.03 -20.66 -32.26
CA GLY A 654 18.12 -21.04 -31.17
C GLY A 654 18.79 -21.68 -29.95
N GLN A 655 20.11 -21.69 -29.86
CA GLN A 655 20.85 -22.27 -28.73
C GLN A 655 21.92 -21.30 -28.23
N TYR A 656 22.25 -21.39 -26.93
CA TYR A 656 23.39 -20.71 -26.31
C TYR A 656 24.62 -21.62 -26.40
N ILE A 657 25.69 -21.10 -26.98
CA ILE A 657 26.99 -21.76 -27.02
C ILE A 657 27.91 -21.01 -26.08
N ASP A 658 28.40 -21.69 -25.06
CA ASP A 658 29.42 -21.14 -24.16
C ASP A 658 30.76 -21.04 -24.90
N LEU A 659 31.15 -19.81 -25.24
CA LEU A 659 32.41 -19.50 -25.91
C LEU A 659 33.61 -19.51 -24.97
N SER A 660 33.41 -19.58 -23.64
CA SER A 660 34.50 -19.74 -22.68
C SER A 660 35.09 -21.16 -22.70
N THR A 661 34.28 -22.15 -23.10
CA THR A 661 34.64 -23.57 -23.15
C THR A 661 34.84 -24.11 -24.58
N GLY A 662 34.36 -23.44 -25.63
CA GLY A 662 34.50 -23.88 -27.03
C GLY A 662 34.28 -22.81 -28.11
N THR A 663 34.13 -23.22 -29.37
CA THR A 663 33.88 -22.35 -30.54
C THR A 663 32.58 -22.74 -31.25
N TYR A 664 31.98 -21.80 -32.00
CA TYR A 664 30.80 -22.03 -32.83
C TYR A 664 31.17 -22.14 -34.31
N ILE A 665 30.65 -23.14 -35.03
CA ILE A 665 30.96 -23.37 -36.46
C ILE A 665 29.67 -23.34 -37.28
N PHE A 666 29.66 -22.54 -38.36
CA PHE A 666 28.58 -22.48 -39.34
C PHE A 666 29.11 -22.47 -40.78
N THR A 667 28.24 -22.62 -41.78
CA THR A 667 28.64 -22.60 -43.21
C THR A 667 27.82 -21.58 -43.99
N PRO A 668 28.42 -20.48 -44.48
CA PRO A 668 27.74 -19.50 -45.31
C PRO A 668 27.25 -20.10 -46.64
N THR A 669 25.97 -19.93 -46.95
CA THR A 669 25.29 -20.42 -48.16
C THR A 669 24.93 -19.30 -49.13
N ASN A 670 24.95 -18.04 -48.67
CA ASN A 670 24.73 -16.84 -49.46
C ASN A 670 25.61 -15.69 -48.95
N SER A 671 25.64 -14.55 -49.65
CA SER A 671 26.50 -13.40 -49.33
C SER A 671 25.80 -12.31 -48.49
N ASN A 672 24.68 -12.63 -47.84
CA ASN A 672 24.04 -11.74 -46.88
C ASN A 672 24.77 -11.81 -45.53
N TYR A 673 24.42 -10.90 -44.63
CA TYR A 673 24.91 -10.95 -43.25
C TYR A 673 24.35 -12.16 -42.51
N TYR A 674 25.24 -12.89 -41.84
CA TYR A 674 24.91 -13.85 -40.79
C TYR A 674 24.98 -13.11 -39.46
N THR A 675 23.84 -12.98 -38.78
CA THR A 675 23.71 -12.19 -37.55
C THR A 675 23.59 -13.13 -36.36
N PHE A 676 24.29 -12.79 -35.28
CA PHE A 676 24.36 -13.51 -34.01
C PHE A 676 24.17 -12.50 -32.87
N THR A 677 23.82 -13.01 -31.69
CA THR A 677 23.82 -12.21 -30.46
C THR A 677 24.86 -12.77 -29.53
N LEU A 678 25.82 -11.94 -29.12
CA LEU A 678 26.86 -12.30 -28.17
C LEU A 678 26.48 -11.77 -26.79
N TYR A 679 26.53 -12.61 -25.75
CA TYR A 679 26.21 -12.26 -24.37
C TYR A 679 27.43 -12.37 -23.45
N TYR A 680 27.49 -11.51 -22.42
CA TYR A 680 28.52 -11.52 -21.38
C TYR A 680 27.92 -11.22 -19.99
N GLY A 681 28.03 -12.18 -19.03
CA GLY A 681 27.50 -12.08 -17.64
C GLY A 681 26.93 -13.38 -17.04
N ASN A 682 26.36 -13.35 -15.82
CA ASN A 682 25.74 -14.48 -15.10
C ASN A 682 24.32 -14.79 -15.60
N LEU A 683 23.93 -16.05 -15.46
CA LEU A 683 22.69 -16.62 -15.96
C LEU A 683 22.25 -17.68 -14.91
N THR A 684 21.44 -17.29 -13.91
CA THR A 684 20.89 -18.18 -12.87
C THR A 684 19.67 -18.92 -13.41
N PRO A 685 19.54 -20.25 -13.22
CA PRO A 685 18.34 -20.94 -13.65
C PRO A 685 17.15 -20.58 -12.75
N SER A 686 16.04 -20.26 -13.38
CA SER A 686 14.72 -20.07 -12.78
C SER A 686 13.83 -21.22 -13.22
N LEU A 687 13.01 -21.69 -12.28
CA LEU A 687 11.93 -22.64 -12.55
C LEU A 687 10.59 -21.90 -12.53
N GLU A 688 9.78 -22.16 -13.54
CA GLU A 688 8.39 -21.73 -13.60
C GLU A 688 7.52 -22.99 -13.65
N PHE A 689 6.63 -23.15 -12.68
CA PHE A 689 5.62 -24.19 -12.72
C PHE A 689 4.60 -23.85 -13.81
N ASP A 690 4.09 -24.86 -14.51
CA ASP A 690 2.91 -24.64 -15.33
C ASP A 690 1.71 -24.33 -14.42
N ASP A 691 0.79 -23.52 -14.94
CA ASP A 691 -0.43 -23.13 -14.23
C ASP A 691 -1.36 -24.34 -14.07
N VAL A 692 -1.34 -24.92 -12.86
CA VAL A 692 -2.25 -25.99 -12.45
C VAL A 692 -3.21 -25.43 -11.41
N PRO A 693 -4.53 -25.58 -11.58
CA PRO A 693 -5.48 -25.05 -10.62
C PRO A 693 -5.47 -25.85 -9.31
N ASN A 694 -5.77 -25.17 -8.21
CA ASN A 694 -6.08 -25.85 -6.96
C ASN A 694 -7.26 -26.81 -7.14
N GLN A 695 -7.09 -28.07 -6.74
CA GLN A 695 -8.10 -29.09 -6.98
C GLN A 695 -7.97 -30.32 -6.08
N LEU A 696 -9.00 -31.14 -6.10
CA LEU A 696 -9.09 -32.41 -5.38
C LEU A 696 -8.89 -33.59 -6.34
N PHE A 697 -8.25 -34.65 -5.86
CA PHE A 697 -8.01 -35.88 -6.60
C PHE A 697 -8.61 -37.09 -5.90
N TYR A 698 -9.03 -38.07 -6.70
CA TYR A 698 -9.31 -39.41 -6.20
C TYR A 698 -8.03 -40.27 -6.21
N PRO A 699 -7.94 -41.26 -5.31
CA PRO A 699 -6.88 -42.25 -5.36
C PRO A 699 -6.74 -42.92 -6.73
N ASN A 700 -5.50 -43.08 -7.18
CA ASN A 700 -5.10 -43.62 -8.48
C ASN A 700 -5.44 -42.74 -9.70
N GLU A 701 -5.91 -41.50 -9.52
CA GLU A 701 -5.87 -40.51 -10.59
C GLU A 701 -4.41 -40.12 -10.90
N VAL A 702 -4.19 -39.59 -12.10
CA VAL A 702 -2.86 -39.17 -12.55
C VAL A 702 -2.84 -37.64 -12.57
N LEU A 703 -1.91 -37.06 -11.81
CA LEU A 703 -1.58 -35.64 -11.85
C LEU A 703 -0.33 -35.47 -12.72
N GLU A 704 -0.44 -34.68 -13.79
CA GLU A 704 0.72 -34.24 -14.56
C GLU A 704 1.30 -33.00 -13.87
N ILE A 705 2.55 -33.10 -13.43
CA ILE A 705 3.32 -31.99 -12.87
C ILE A 705 4.29 -31.58 -13.95
N SER A 706 4.15 -30.36 -14.45
CA SER A 706 5.02 -29.81 -15.48
C SER A 706 5.59 -28.47 -15.05
N TRP A 707 6.79 -28.19 -15.56
CA TRP A 707 7.54 -26.99 -15.27
C TRP A 707 8.47 -26.68 -16.44
N SER A 708 8.88 -25.42 -16.53
CA SER A 708 9.94 -24.99 -17.43
C SER A 708 11.13 -24.52 -16.61
N VAL A 709 12.33 -24.81 -17.12
CA VAL A 709 13.57 -24.33 -16.54
C VAL A 709 14.33 -23.63 -17.65
N ASN A 710 14.69 -22.36 -17.43
CA ASN A 710 15.67 -21.73 -18.31
C ASN A 710 17.06 -22.36 -18.01
N LEU A 711 17.97 -22.31 -18.98
CA LEU A 711 19.37 -22.71 -18.75
C LEU A 711 19.56 -24.16 -18.26
N SER A 712 18.71 -25.08 -18.70
CA SER A 712 18.74 -26.50 -18.29
C SER A 712 20.10 -27.20 -18.48
N THR A 713 21.01 -26.64 -19.29
CA THR A 713 22.40 -27.11 -19.44
C THR A 713 23.31 -26.82 -18.24
N THR A 714 22.85 -26.06 -17.25
CA THR A 714 23.61 -25.68 -16.04
C THR A 714 23.25 -26.54 -14.81
N ILE A 715 22.28 -27.45 -14.94
CA ILE A 715 21.69 -28.25 -13.87
C ILE A 715 22.19 -29.70 -14.01
N ASP A 716 22.55 -30.36 -12.89
CA ASP A 716 22.93 -31.77 -12.86
C ASP A 716 21.69 -32.68 -12.87
N HIS A 717 20.78 -32.49 -11.91
CA HIS A 717 19.51 -33.23 -11.81
C HIS A 717 18.41 -32.49 -11.05
N ILE A 718 17.18 -33.00 -11.14
CA ILE A 718 15.96 -32.45 -10.51
C ILE A 718 15.33 -33.50 -9.58
N ASN A 719 14.82 -33.07 -8.41
CA ASN A 719 14.03 -33.89 -7.48
C ASN A 719 12.65 -33.26 -7.21
N ILE A 720 11.61 -34.09 -7.04
CA ILE A 720 10.21 -33.65 -6.95
C ILE A 720 9.51 -34.32 -5.76
N TYR A 721 8.75 -33.54 -4.99
CA TYR A 721 8.02 -33.96 -3.79
C TYR A 721 6.58 -33.41 -3.80
N ALA A 722 5.66 -34.09 -3.12
CA ALA A 722 4.39 -33.54 -2.62
C ALA A 722 4.51 -33.36 -1.11
N GLU A 723 4.22 -32.18 -0.59
CA GLU A 723 4.55 -31.80 0.80
C GLU A 723 3.47 -30.90 1.42
N ASN A 724 3.24 -31.05 2.72
CA ASN A 724 2.55 -30.10 3.60
C ASN A 724 3.19 -30.14 5.00
N ASP A 725 2.60 -29.43 5.97
CA ASP A 725 3.13 -29.35 7.35
C ASP A 725 3.19 -30.70 8.09
N GLU A 726 2.43 -31.71 7.65
CA GLU A 726 2.36 -33.02 8.30
C GLU A 726 3.21 -34.09 7.59
N ILE A 727 3.42 -33.99 6.28
CA ILE A 727 4.05 -35.06 5.48
C ILE A 727 4.81 -34.56 4.23
N THR A 728 5.92 -35.23 3.91
CA THR A 728 6.64 -35.11 2.63
C THR A 728 6.64 -36.46 1.90
N ILE A 729 6.18 -36.48 0.65
CA ILE A 729 6.06 -37.68 -0.20
C ILE A 729 6.96 -37.50 -1.44
N PRO A 730 8.00 -38.32 -1.65
CA PRO A 730 8.80 -38.25 -2.87
C PRO A 730 7.98 -38.71 -4.09
N ILE A 731 8.00 -37.90 -5.15
CA ILE A 731 7.35 -38.20 -6.43
C ILE A 731 8.36 -38.86 -7.37
N GLU A 732 9.43 -38.14 -7.72
CA GLU A 732 10.53 -38.60 -8.57
C GLU A 732 11.86 -37.95 -8.13
N THR A 733 12.97 -38.64 -8.35
CA THR A 733 14.31 -38.18 -7.94
C THR A 733 15.35 -38.49 -9.01
N GLU A 734 16.44 -37.71 -9.07
CA GLU A 734 17.54 -37.85 -10.03
C GLU A 734 17.08 -37.72 -11.51
N LEU A 735 16.15 -36.81 -11.79
CA LEU A 735 15.65 -36.55 -13.15
C LEU A 735 16.65 -35.72 -13.97
N TYR A 736 16.82 -36.07 -15.24
CA TYR A 736 17.62 -35.26 -16.17
C TYR A 736 16.96 -33.88 -16.39
N PRO A 737 17.75 -32.78 -16.48
CA PRO A 737 17.23 -31.41 -16.67
C PRO A 737 16.41 -31.19 -17.94
N THR A 738 16.51 -32.10 -18.92
CA THR A 738 15.68 -32.07 -20.14
C THR A 738 14.24 -32.53 -19.92
N ILE A 739 13.95 -33.14 -18.76
CA ILE A 739 12.61 -33.55 -18.37
C ILE A 739 11.91 -32.33 -17.79
N SER A 740 10.73 -32.03 -18.33
CA SER A 740 9.89 -30.87 -17.98
C SER A 740 8.52 -31.28 -17.46
N SER A 741 8.24 -32.58 -17.37
CA SER A 741 7.02 -33.07 -16.75
C SER A 741 7.16 -34.49 -16.21
N VAL A 742 6.36 -34.80 -15.19
CA VAL A 742 6.16 -36.16 -14.66
C VAL A 742 4.68 -36.44 -14.43
N GLU A 743 4.28 -37.68 -14.66
CA GLU A 743 2.96 -38.18 -14.28
C GLU A 743 3.05 -38.83 -12.89
N TRP A 744 2.35 -38.27 -11.92
CA TRP A 744 2.25 -38.82 -10.58
C TRP A 744 0.91 -39.54 -10.38
N VAL A 745 0.96 -40.83 -10.01
CA VAL A 745 -0.23 -41.60 -9.65
C VAL A 745 -0.55 -41.36 -8.17
N VAL A 746 -1.65 -40.66 -7.93
CA VAL A 746 -2.08 -40.23 -6.59
C VAL A 746 -2.25 -41.44 -5.67
N PRO A 747 -1.63 -41.47 -4.48
CA PRO A 747 -1.63 -42.63 -3.60
C PRO A 747 -3.01 -42.92 -3.00
N GLN A 748 -3.20 -44.13 -2.47
CA GLN A 748 -4.40 -44.51 -1.72
C GLN A 748 -4.34 -44.05 -0.26
N LEU A 749 -4.06 -42.77 -0.07
CA LEU A 749 -4.01 -42.09 1.22
C LEU A 749 -4.81 -40.79 1.12
N LEU A 750 -5.45 -40.37 2.20
CA LEU A 750 -6.22 -39.14 2.26
C LEU A 750 -5.37 -38.07 2.94
N PHE A 751 -5.23 -36.94 2.27
CA PHE A 751 -4.48 -35.78 2.74
C PHE A 751 -5.15 -34.52 2.20
N GLU A 752 -5.00 -33.43 2.93
CA GLU A 752 -5.52 -32.12 2.58
C GLU A 752 -4.32 -31.17 2.39
N ASP A 753 -4.49 -30.17 1.52
CA ASP A 753 -3.53 -29.07 1.30
C ASP A 753 -2.05 -29.49 1.06
N LEU A 754 -1.78 -30.28 0.01
CA LEU A 754 -0.42 -30.62 -0.43
C LEU A 754 0.07 -29.65 -1.52
N ASN A 755 1.32 -29.18 -1.42
CA ASN A 755 2.04 -28.47 -2.50
C ASN A 755 3.04 -29.38 -3.21
N CYS A 756 3.37 -29.05 -4.45
CA CYS A 756 4.50 -29.66 -5.16
C CYS A 756 5.79 -28.86 -4.88
N ARG A 757 6.86 -29.54 -4.48
CA ARG A 757 8.20 -28.94 -4.35
C ARG A 757 9.15 -29.54 -5.39
N ILE A 758 9.86 -28.67 -6.12
CA ILE A 758 10.92 -29.05 -7.06
C ILE A 758 12.27 -28.49 -6.58
N ASP A 759 13.25 -29.38 -6.45
CA ASP A 759 14.62 -29.03 -6.09
C ASP A 759 15.49 -29.09 -7.37
N LEU A 760 16.14 -27.98 -7.74
CA LEU A 760 17.14 -27.91 -8.83
C LEU A 760 18.54 -28.11 -8.26
N VAL A 761 19.22 -29.19 -8.63
CA VAL A 761 20.60 -29.46 -8.19
C VAL A 761 21.58 -29.11 -9.30
N MET A 762 22.46 -28.14 -9.05
CA MET A 762 23.41 -27.59 -10.03
C MET A 762 24.65 -28.49 -10.22
N ASP A 763 25.30 -28.44 -11.40
CA ASP A 763 26.55 -29.17 -11.71
C ASP A 763 27.69 -28.91 -10.71
N GLU A 764 27.64 -27.78 -10.02
CA GLU A 764 28.61 -27.32 -9.03
C GLU A 764 28.28 -27.70 -7.57
N GLY A 765 27.07 -28.25 -7.31
CA GLY A 765 26.67 -28.85 -6.03
C GLY A 765 25.65 -28.07 -5.19
N ASP A 766 25.23 -26.89 -5.61
CA ASP A 766 24.18 -26.09 -4.93
C ASP A 766 22.77 -26.60 -5.26
N THR A 767 21.79 -26.33 -4.38
CA THR A 767 20.38 -26.73 -4.57
C THR A 767 19.44 -25.53 -4.38
N LEU A 768 18.55 -25.31 -5.35
CA LEU A 768 17.49 -24.30 -5.29
C LEU A 768 16.13 -24.97 -5.07
N HIS A 769 15.34 -24.48 -4.11
CA HIS A 769 14.02 -25.01 -3.76
C HIS A 769 12.92 -24.13 -4.37
N HIS A 770 11.97 -24.76 -5.06
CA HIS A 770 10.82 -24.07 -5.65
C HIS A 770 9.53 -24.79 -5.23
N TYR A 771 8.54 -24.03 -4.74
CA TYR A 771 7.22 -24.55 -4.35
C TYR A 771 6.19 -24.13 -5.39
N SER A 772 5.24 -25.03 -5.66
CA SER A 772 4.15 -24.74 -6.58
C SER A 772 3.26 -23.65 -6.02
N PRO A 773 2.75 -22.73 -6.86
CA PRO A 773 1.76 -21.73 -6.44
C PRO A 773 0.37 -22.31 -6.21
N TYR A 774 0.21 -23.63 -6.40
CA TYR A 774 -1.04 -24.35 -6.22
C TYR A 774 -0.93 -25.45 -5.14
N SER A 775 -2.08 -25.75 -4.54
CA SER A 775 -2.31 -26.82 -3.56
C SER A 775 -3.32 -27.84 -4.10
N PHE A 776 -3.21 -29.09 -3.65
CA PHE A 776 -4.19 -30.13 -3.97
C PHE A 776 -4.43 -31.09 -2.80
N GLY A 777 -5.60 -31.73 -2.81
CA GLY A 777 -5.98 -32.71 -1.77
C GLY A 777 -6.40 -34.05 -2.37
N ILE A 778 -6.33 -35.11 -1.56
CA ILE A 778 -6.73 -36.46 -1.94
C ILE A 778 -7.96 -36.88 -1.15
N ILE A 779 -9.09 -37.03 -1.84
CA ILE A 779 -10.39 -37.32 -1.24
C ILE A 779 -10.89 -38.72 -1.63
N SER A 780 -11.77 -39.30 -0.82
CA SER A 780 -12.41 -40.58 -1.15
C SER A 780 -13.65 -40.39 -2.05
N PRO A 781 -13.88 -41.24 -3.07
CA PRO A 781 -15.12 -41.24 -3.87
C PRO A 781 -16.33 -41.83 -3.10
N GLN A 782 -16.15 -42.16 -1.82
CA GLN A 782 -17.24 -42.46 -0.90
C GLN A 782 -17.70 -41.18 -0.22
N ASN A 783 -19.01 -40.92 -0.25
CA ASN A 783 -19.65 -39.80 0.43
C ASN A 783 -20.65 -40.32 1.46
N ILE A 784 -20.86 -39.59 2.55
CA ILE A 784 -21.87 -39.94 3.55
C ILE A 784 -22.88 -38.80 3.57
N VAL A 785 -24.16 -39.13 3.35
CA VAL A 785 -25.26 -38.20 3.52
C VAL A 785 -25.85 -38.43 4.89
N GLU A 786 -25.78 -37.41 5.73
CA GLU A 786 -26.33 -37.39 7.08
C GLU A 786 -27.40 -36.30 7.14
N THR A 787 -28.64 -36.68 7.43
CA THR A 787 -29.73 -35.74 7.68
C THR A 787 -30.32 -36.02 9.05
N TYR A 788 -30.55 -34.96 9.83
CA TYR A 788 -31.13 -35.06 11.16
C TYR A 788 -32.63 -34.81 11.09
N GLN A 789 -33.38 -35.42 12.01
CA GLN A 789 -34.82 -35.17 12.12
C GLN A 789 -35.11 -33.67 12.22
N GLY A 790 -35.94 -33.15 11.31
CA GLY A 790 -36.27 -31.74 11.20
C GLY A 790 -35.76 -31.10 9.91
N TRP A 791 -35.57 -29.78 9.95
CA TRP A 791 -35.07 -29.02 8.81
C TRP A 791 -33.54 -28.96 8.79
N ASN A 792 -32.95 -29.24 7.62
CA ASN A 792 -31.52 -29.17 7.38
C ASN A 792 -31.27 -28.27 6.16
N LEU A 793 -30.23 -27.45 6.21
CA LEU A 793 -29.76 -26.63 5.09
C LEU A 793 -28.45 -27.22 4.57
N MET A 794 -28.47 -27.73 3.34
CA MET A 794 -27.38 -28.56 2.83
C MET A 794 -27.03 -28.23 1.38
N THR A 795 -25.84 -28.63 0.96
CA THR A 795 -25.40 -28.63 -0.44
C THR A 795 -25.40 -30.04 -0.99
N LYS A 796 -25.93 -30.24 -2.21
CA LYS A 796 -25.83 -31.55 -2.87
C LYS A 796 -24.48 -31.67 -3.56
N ASN A 797 -23.43 -31.98 -2.79
CA ASN A 797 -22.05 -32.09 -3.28
C ASN A 797 -21.73 -33.41 -4.00
N PHE A 798 -22.74 -34.23 -4.33
CA PHE A 798 -22.57 -35.51 -5.02
C PHE A 798 -23.57 -35.66 -6.17
N ASN A 799 -23.16 -36.38 -7.21
CA ASN A 799 -24.01 -36.79 -8.32
C ASN A 799 -23.96 -38.31 -8.52
N THR A 800 -25.13 -38.95 -8.54
CA THR A 800 -25.25 -40.40 -8.73
C THR A 800 -26.60 -40.79 -9.34
N ASN A 801 -26.58 -41.82 -10.18
CA ASN A 801 -27.79 -42.48 -10.71
C ASN A 801 -27.94 -43.90 -10.12
N GLN A 802 -27.14 -44.27 -9.13
CA GLN A 802 -27.07 -45.63 -8.59
C GLN A 802 -28.14 -45.92 -7.53
N TYR A 803 -28.60 -44.88 -6.84
CA TYR A 803 -29.55 -44.94 -5.73
C TYR A 803 -30.70 -43.98 -6.02
N SER A 804 -31.90 -44.32 -5.56
CA SER A 804 -33.06 -43.44 -5.62
C SER A 804 -33.01 -42.38 -4.52
N THR A 805 -33.72 -41.26 -4.70
CA THR A 805 -33.83 -40.19 -3.69
C THR A 805 -34.28 -40.71 -2.33
N GLU A 806 -35.27 -41.61 -2.29
CA GLU A 806 -35.76 -42.24 -1.06
C GLU A 806 -34.70 -43.12 -0.38
N GLU A 807 -33.83 -43.79 -1.14
CA GLU A 807 -32.73 -44.59 -0.56
C GLU A 807 -31.66 -43.69 0.08
N ILE A 808 -31.37 -42.54 -0.54
CA ILE A 808 -30.32 -41.63 -0.06
C ILE A 808 -30.79 -40.84 1.15
N PHE A 809 -31.99 -40.26 1.09
CA PHE A 809 -32.48 -39.29 2.08
C PHE A 809 -33.53 -39.86 3.05
N GLY A 810 -34.16 -41.00 2.72
CA GLY A 810 -35.24 -41.60 3.49
C GLY A 810 -36.63 -41.40 2.87
N GLU A 811 -37.64 -42.08 3.41
CA GLU A 811 -39.03 -41.97 2.96
C GLU A 811 -39.71 -40.69 3.47
N ASN A 812 -40.56 -40.05 2.64
CA ASN A 812 -41.35 -38.84 2.95
C ASN A 812 -40.52 -37.59 3.26
N VAL A 813 -39.37 -37.45 2.60
CA VAL A 813 -38.52 -36.26 2.67
C VAL A 813 -39.03 -35.20 1.69
N GLU A 814 -39.02 -33.95 2.11
CA GLU A 814 -39.34 -32.79 1.25
C GLU A 814 -38.08 -31.95 1.00
N PHE A 815 -37.95 -31.43 -0.23
CA PHE A 815 -36.82 -30.62 -0.66
C PHE A 815 -37.28 -29.27 -1.20
N TYR A 816 -36.62 -28.19 -0.79
CA TYR A 816 -36.90 -26.85 -1.29
C TYR A 816 -35.62 -26.19 -1.78
N GLU A 817 -35.64 -25.66 -3.00
CA GLU A 817 -34.55 -24.86 -3.57
C GLU A 817 -34.96 -23.40 -3.68
N PHE A 818 -34.03 -22.49 -3.39
CA PHE A 818 -34.27 -21.05 -3.50
C PHE A 818 -33.93 -20.56 -4.91
N MET A 819 -34.95 -20.15 -5.66
CA MET A 819 -34.81 -19.69 -7.04
C MET A 819 -35.81 -18.56 -7.34
N ASN A 820 -35.37 -17.51 -8.03
CA ASN A 820 -36.19 -16.34 -8.38
C ASN A 820 -36.87 -15.69 -7.16
N ASN A 821 -36.14 -15.54 -6.05
CA ASN A 821 -36.62 -15.02 -4.76
C ASN A 821 -37.78 -15.81 -4.12
N GLU A 822 -38.00 -17.06 -4.51
CA GLU A 822 -39.02 -17.93 -3.93
C GLU A 822 -38.46 -19.34 -3.64
N PHE A 823 -38.98 -19.98 -2.58
CA PHE A 823 -38.70 -21.40 -2.34
C PHE A 823 -39.61 -22.28 -3.18
N ASN A 824 -39.00 -23.14 -3.98
CA ASN A 824 -39.70 -24.06 -4.85
C ASN A 824 -39.55 -25.48 -4.31
N LEU A 825 -40.66 -26.17 -4.08
CA LEU A 825 -40.65 -27.61 -3.75
C LEU A 825 -40.13 -28.40 -4.97
N VAL A 826 -39.12 -29.23 -4.76
CA VAL A 826 -38.50 -30.07 -5.80
C VAL A 826 -38.56 -31.55 -5.42
N ASP A 827 -38.61 -32.43 -6.43
CA ASP A 827 -38.61 -33.89 -6.22
C ASP A 827 -37.23 -34.41 -5.79
N GLU A 828 -36.17 -33.76 -6.26
CA GLU A 828 -34.77 -34.06 -5.93
C GLU A 828 -33.94 -32.78 -6.11
N PRO A 829 -33.02 -32.46 -5.19
CA PRO A 829 -32.14 -31.30 -5.36
C PRO A 829 -31.16 -31.48 -6.52
N GLU A 830 -30.78 -30.38 -7.18
CA GLU A 830 -29.79 -30.38 -8.25
C GLU A 830 -28.36 -30.46 -7.71
N PHE A 831 -27.43 -31.00 -8.50
CA PHE A 831 -26.02 -31.12 -8.12
C PHE A 831 -25.39 -29.74 -7.95
N LEU A 832 -24.70 -29.52 -6.82
CA LEU A 832 -24.08 -28.25 -6.39
C LEU A 832 -25.04 -27.13 -6.02
N ASN A 833 -26.36 -27.35 -6.11
CA ASN A 833 -27.31 -26.40 -5.57
C ASN A 833 -27.46 -26.60 -4.06
N PRO A 834 -27.55 -25.49 -3.30
CA PRO A 834 -28.00 -25.56 -1.92
C PRO A 834 -29.51 -25.82 -1.88
N TYR A 835 -29.94 -26.60 -0.90
CA TYR A 835 -31.34 -26.99 -0.73
C TYR A 835 -31.67 -27.15 0.76
N TRP A 836 -32.93 -26.91 1.06
CA TRP A 836 -33.53 -27.25 2.33
C TRP A 836 -34.13 -28.64 2.29
N ASN A 837 -33.98 -29.38 3.39
CA ASN A 837 -34.44 -30.73 3.55
C ASN A 837 -35.24 -30.89 4.84
N TYR A 838 -36.50 -31.33 4.75
CA TYR A 838 -37.26 -31.76 5.92
C TYR A 838 -37.21 -33.28 6.05
N ALA A 839 -36.42 -33.78 7.00
CA ALA A 839 -36.26 -35.20 7.29
C ALA A 839 -37.19 -35.63 8.43
N PRO A 840 -38.10 -36.62 8.23
CA PRO A 840 -39.00 -37.09 9.28
C PRO A 840 -38.30 -37.79 10.47
N GLN A 841 -37.09 -38.30 10.25
CA GLN A 841 -36.25 -39.01 11.20
C GLN A 841 -34.78 -38.89 10.76
N ASP A 842 -33.84 -39.13 11.68
CA ASP A 842 -32.41 -39.19 11.32
C ASP A 842 -32.16 -40.25 10.25
N ASN A 843 -31.33 -39.91 9.26
CA ASN A 843 -30.95 -40.80 8.17
C ASN A 843 -29.44 -40.69 7.89
N TYR A 844 -28.83 -41.85 7.65
CA TYR A 844 -27.40 -42.00 7.42
C TYR A 844 -27.20 -42.94 6.23
N PHE A 845 -26.70 -42.42 5.11
CA PHE A 845 -26.52 -43.20 3.90
C PHE A 845 -25.12 -43.04 3.30
N ALA A 846 -24.41 -44.16 3.14
CA ALA A 846 -23.07 -44.21 2.55
C ALA A 846 -23.15 -44.45 1.04
N LEU A 847 -22.80 -43.43 0.28
CA LEU A 847 -22.68 -43.45 -1.17
C LEU A 847 -21.30 -43.95 -1.57
N ASN A 848 -21.23 -44.86 -2.56
CA ASN A 848 -19.98 -45.39 -3.06
C ASN A 848 -19.78 -45.01 -4.53
N ASN A 849 -18.55 -44.63 -4.89
CA ASN A 849 -18.16 -44.29 -6.27
C ASN A 849 -19.03 -43.18 -6.90
N VAL A 850 -19.27 -42.11 -6.14
CA VAL A 850 -20.03 -40.95 -6.62
C VAL A 850 -19.12 -39.91 -7.25
N THR A 851 -19.68 -39.09 -8.13
CA THR A 851 -18.98 -37.93 -8.68
C THR A 851 -19.19 -36.75 -7.74
N MET A 852 -18.11 -36.01 -7.45
CA MET A 852 -18.11 -34.81 -6.59
C MET A 852 -17.38 -33.68 -7.33
N GLN A 853 -17.56 -32.45 -6.89
CA GLN A 853 -16.83 -31.30 -7.43
C GLN A 853 -15.37 -31.34 -6.96
N LYS A 854 -14.44 -31.21 -7.89
CA LYS A 854 -13.00 -31.32 -7.63
C LYS A 854 -12.22 -30.03 -7.91
N THR A 855 -12.67 -29.23 -8.87
CA THR A 855 -12.01 -27.99 -9.30
C THR A 855 -12.81 -26.78 -8.83
N ALA A 856 -12.27 -25.57 -8.97
CA ALA A 856 -12.99 -24.34 -8.63
C ALA A 856 -14.45 -24.32 -9.11
N TYR A 857 -15.35 -23.82 -8.26
CA TYR A 857 -16.77 -23.66 -8.54
C TYR A 857 -17.15 -22.19 -8.39
N SER A 858 -18.10 -21.71 -9.20
CA SER A 858 -18.54 -20.33 -9.14
C SER A 858 -20.06 -20.25 -9.22
N MET A 859 -20.64 -19.35 -8.45
CA MET A 859 -22.08 -19.11 -8.38
C MET A 859 -22.37 -17.62 -8.54
N GLN A 860 -23.29 -17.29 -9.43
CA GLN A 860 -23.79 -15.93 -9.58
C GLN A 860 -24.71 -15.59 -8.41
N MET A 861 -24.46 -14.46 -7.75
CA MET A 861 -25.32 -13.91 -6.71
C MET A 861 -26.22 -12.81 -7.28
N SER A 862 -27.39 -12.67 -6.67
CA SER A 862 -28.33 -11.55 -6.91
C SER A 862 -28.25 -10.57 -5.74
N SER A 863 -28.61 -9.30 -5.93
CA SER A 863 -28.74 -8.38 -4.80
C SER A 863 -29.77 -8.90 -3.79
N GLY A 864 -29.43 -8.83 -2.50
CA GLY A 864 -30.18 -9.39 -1.38
C GLY A 864 -29.55 -10.66 -0.78
N TRP A 865 -30.35 -11.42 -0.04
CA TRP A 865 -29.93 -12.69 0.57
C TRP A 865 -29.77 -13.80 -0.47
N ASN A 866 -28.59 -14.40 -0.52
CA ASN A 866 -28.30 -15.57 -1.33
C ASN A 866 -28.05 -16.77 -0.41
N ILE A 867 -28.38 -17.97 -0.90
CA ILE A 867 -27.92 -19.21 -0.28
C ILE A 867 -26.74 -19.70 -1.11
N ILE A 868 -25.57 -19.78 -0.50
CA ILE A 868 -24.32 -20.22 -1.13
C ILE A 868 -23.97 -21.65 -0.68
N PRO A 869 -23.44 -22.50 -1.56
CA PRO A 869 -23.07 -23.87 -1.20
C PRO A 869 -21.69 -23.96 -0.55
N ASN A 870 -21.36 -25.09 0.08
CA ASN A 870 -19.99 -25.61 0.05
C ASN A 870 -19.94 -26.72 -1.04
N PRO A 871 -19.40 -26.43 -2.23
CA PRO A 871 -19.46 -27.35 -3.36
C PRO A 871 -18.48 -28.53 -3.24
N HIS A 872 -17.47 -28.43 -2.38
CA HIS A 872 -16.36 -29.38 -2.31
C HIS A 872 -16.40 -30.23 -1.05
N ARG A 873 -15.52 -31.23 -1.02
CA ARG A 873 -15.24 -32.01 0.20
C ARG A 873 -13.96 -31.49 0.86
N ALA A 874 -13.92 -30.18 1.04
CA ALA A 874 -12.88 -29.42 1.71
C ALA A 874 -13.57 -28.35 2.56
N HIS A 875 -12.92 -27.90 3.62
CA HIS A 875 -13.39 -26.79 4.42
C HIS A 875 -12.88 -25.49 3.82
N TYR A 876 -13.64 -24.41 3.98
CA TYR A 876 -13.22 -23.07 3.61
C TYR A 876 -13.30 -22.20 4.84
N ASP A 877 -12.20 -21.56 5.22
CA ASP A 877 -12.35 -20.37 6.03
C ASP A 877 -13.06 -19.30 5.18
N ILE A 878 -13.94 -18.49 5.77
CA ILE A 878 -14.74 -17.53 4.99
C ILE A 878 -13.84 -16.52 4.25
N ASP A 879 -12.65 -16.25 4.76
CA ASP A 879 -11.65 -15.38 4.16
C ASP A 879 -11.07 -15.94 2.86
N GLN A 880 -11.16 -17.25 2.63
CA GLN A 880 -10.74 -17.94 1.39
C GLN A 880 -11.75 -17.82 0.26
N LEU A 881 -12.92 -17.24 0.51
CA LEU A 881 -13.89 -16.97 -0.56
C LEU A 881 -13.40 -15.82 -1.44
N VAL A 882 -13.54 -16.00 -2.75
CA VAL A 882 -13.20 -14.99 -3.75
C VAL A 882 -14.48 -14.52 -4.43
N PHE A 883 -14.65 -13.21 -4.59
CA PHE A 883 -15.79 -12.59 -5.24
C PHE A 883 -15.35 -11.93 -6.53
N SER A 884 -16.13 -12.09 -7.60
CA SER A 884 -15.79 -11.56 -8.91
C SER A 884 -16.88 -10.63 -9.42
N VAL A 885 -16.48 -9.42 -9.82
CA VAL A 885 -17.35 -8.44 -10.47
C VAL A 885 -16.67 -7.98 -11.75
N ASN A 886 -17.34 -8.10 -12.90
CA ASN A 886 -16.79 -7.74 -14.21
C ASN A 886 -15.42 -8.39 -14.55
N ASN A 887 -15.20 -9.64 -14.11
CA ASN A 887 -13.94 -10.40 -14.23
C ASN A 887 -12.77 -9.88 -13.39
N VAL A 888 -13.02 -9.04 -12.39
CA VAL A 888 -12.04 -8.66 -11.36
C VAL A 888 -12.36 -9.45 -10.10
N ASP A 889 -11.35 -10.12 -9.54
CA ASP A 889 -11.47 -10.94 -8.34
C ASP A 889 -11.09 -10.14 -7.10
N TYR A 890 -11.86 -10.34 -6.03
CA TYR A 890 -11.74 -9.69 -4.73
C TYR A 890 -11.68 -10.76 -3.66
N GLU A 891 -10.73 -10.66 -2.75
CA GLU A 891 -10.72 -11.47 -1.53
C GLU A 891 -11.92 -11.10 -0.64
N TYR A 892 -12.24 -11.95 0.33
CA TYR A 892 -13.40 -11.74 1.21
C TYR A 892 -13.40 -10.36 1.88
N TYR A 893 -12.28 -9.97 2.51
CA TYR A 893 -12.17 -8.66 3.17
C TYR A 893 -12.33 -7.50 2.19
N GLN A 894 -11.71 -7.60 1.02
CA GLN A 894 -11.87 -6.60 -0.03
C GLN A 894 -13.35 -6.52 -0.43
N ALA A 895 -14.03 -7.65 -0.60
CA ALA A 895 -15.45 -7.67 -0.94
C ALA A 895 -16.33 -7.03 0.15
N VAL A 896 -15.97 -7.15 1.43
CA VAL A 896 -16.64 -6.46 2.54
C VAL A 896 -16.34 -4.96 2.56
N GLN A 897 -15.07 -4.56 2.48
CA GLN A 897 -14.68 -3.14 2.42
C GLN A 897 -15.35 -2.40 1.26
N ASN A 898 -15.51 -3.08 0.14
CA ASN A 898 -16.15 -2.55 -1.07
C ASN A 898 -17.66 -2.68 -1.08
N ARG A 899 -18.25 -3.13 0.04
CA ARG A 899 -19.69 -3.36 0.18
C ARG A 899 -20.27 -4.16 -0.98
N LEU A 900 -19.56 -5.19 -1.44
CA LEU A 900 -20.13 -6.18 -2.37
C LEU A 900 -20.99 -7.18 -1.60
N ILE A 901 -20.57 -7.51 -0.39
CA ILE A 901 -21.20 -8.51 0.49
C ILE A 901 -21.27 -8.02 1.93
N GLU A 902 -22.11 -8.69 2.72
CA GLU A 902 -22.14 -8.56 4.17
C GLU A 902 -20.94 -9.27 4.82
N PRO A 903 -20.36 -8.71 5.90
CA PRO A 903 -19.22 -9.31 6.61
C PRO A 903 -19.48 -10.65 7.30
N ALA A 904 -20.75 -11.08 7.40
CA ALA A 904 -21.10 -12.32 8.07
C ALA A 904 -21.74 -13.31 7.09
N VAL A 905 -21.26 -14.54 7.16
CA VAL A 905 -21.90 -15.72 6.55
C VAL A 905 -22.66 -16.46 7.65
N PHE A 906 -23.89 -16.89 7.38
CA PHE A 906 -24.74 -17.56 8.38
C PHE A 906 -24.99 -19.04 8.02
N ASP A 907 -24.82 -19.93 9.00
CA ASP A 907 -25.29 -21.32 8.94
C ASP A 907 -26.70 -21.43 9.56
N PHE A 908 -27.42 -22.52 9.27
CA PHE A 908 -28.66 -22.90 9.95
C PHE A 908 -28.51 -24.22 10.72
N ASN A 909 -28.50 -24.10 12.05
CA ASN A 909 -28.57 -25.24 12.97
C ASN A 909 -29.67 -24.99 14.02
N ASN A 910 -30.93 -25.09 13.58
CA ASN A 910 -32.14 -24.63 14.30
C ASN A 910 -32.23 -23.10 14.52
N SER A 911 -31.11 -22.38 14.53
CA SER A 911 -30.99 -20.92 14.50
C SER A 911 -30.03 -20.49 13.39
N PHE A 912 -30.17 -19.24 12.92
CA PHE A 912 -29.19 -18.60 12.05
C PHE A 912 -28.07 -17.99 12.87
N ASP A 913 -26.87 -18.52 12.73
CA ASP A 913 -25.70 -18.10 13.51
C ASP A 913 -24.54 -17.76 12.55
N PRO A 914 -23.80 -16.67 12.80
CA PRO A 914 -22.63 -16.34 11.99
C PRO A 914 -21.54 -17.40 12.15
N VAL A 915 -20.87 -17.73 11.05
CA VAL A 915 -19.79 -18.74 10.99
C VAL A 915 -18.54 -18.16 10.34
N TYR A 916 -17.39 -18.72 10.71
CA TYR A 916 -16.08 -18.37 10.14
C TYR A 916 -15.50 -19.47 9.25
N GLU A 917 -16.12 -20.65 9.25
CA GLU A 917 -15.70 -21.81 8.48
C GLU A 917 -16.93 -22.42 7.77
N LEU A 918 -16.80 -22.69 6.47
CA LEU A 918 -17.76 -23.40 5.66
C LEU A 918 -17.40 -24.89 5.62
N VAL A 919 -18.03 -25.66 6.50
CA VAL A 919 -17.91 -27.11 6.58
C VAL A 919 -18.51 -27.77 5.34
N SER A 920 -17.88 -28.87 4.90
CA SER A 920 -18.38 -29.63 3.75
C SER A 920 -19.81 -30.12 3.99
N THR A 921 -20.62 -30.22 2.92
CA THR A 921 -22.04 -30.63 2.89
C THR A 921 -23.08 -29.60 3.37
N ASN A 922 -22.69 -28.56 4.09
CA ASN A 922 -23.61 -27.49 4.52
C ASN A 922 -23.84 -26.46 3.40
N ALA A 923 -24.86 -25.64 3.57
CA ALA A 923 -25.10 -24.45 2.77
C ALA A 923 -25.33 -23.25 3.70
N TYR A 924 -25.09 -22.04 3.19
CA TYR A 924 -24.93 -20.86 4.01
C TYR A 924 -25.66 -19.65 3.43
N TYR A 925 -26.01 -18.69 4.26
CA TYR A 925 -26.58 -17.42 3.83
C TYR A 925 -25.50 -16.35 3.77
N LEU A 926 -25.47 -15.63 2.65
CA LEU A 926 -24.63 -14.46 2.46
C LEU A 926 -25.46 -13.38 1.78
N TYR A 927 -25.45 -12.17 2.34
CA TYR A 927 -26.11 -11.03 1.73
C TYR A 927 -25.16 -10.34 0.75
N CYS A 928 -25.69 -9.99 -0.42
CA CYS A 928 -24.97 -9.33 -1.50
C CYS A 928 -25.63 -7.98 -1.79
N TYR A 929 -24.86 -6.90 -1.80
CA TYR A 929 -25.41 -5.55 -2.01
C TYR A 929 -25.66 -5.26 -3.49
N GLU A 930 -24.80 -5.77 -4.37
CA GLU A 930 -24.88 -5.53 -5.81
C GLU A 930 -25.40 -6.73 -6.61
N ASP A 931 -25.93 -6.46 -7.80
CA ASP A 931 -26.17 -7.49 -8.80
C ASP A 931 -24.86 -7.79 -9.58
N ASN A 932 -24.79 -8.97 -10.18
CA ASN A 932 -23.64 -9.44 -10.99
C ASN A 932 -22.37 -9.79 -10.20
N VAL A 933 -22.44 -9.91 -8.87
CA VAL A 933 -21.34 -10.48 -8.08
C VAL A 933 -21.33 -12.00 -8.22
N THR A 934 -20.17 -12.59 -8.46
CA THR A 934 -19.98 -14.05 -8.53
C THR A 934 -19.11 -14.50 -7.37
N VAL A 935 -19.61 -15.38 -6.51
CA VAL A 935 -18.76 -16.04 -5.50
C VAL A 935 -18.02 -17.22 -6.13
N LYS A 936 -16.75 -17.40 -5.78
CA LYS A 936 -15.86 -18.45 -6.25
C LYS A 936 -15.33 -19.26 -5.05
N PHE A 937 -15.44 -20.56 -5.17
CA PHE A 937 -14.94 -21.55 -4.22
C PHE A 937 -13.75 -22.26 -4.84
N ILE A 938 -12.55 -21.96 -4.35
CA ILE A 938 -11.28 -22.50 -4.84
C ILE A 938 -10.68 -23.35 -3.70
N PRO A 939 -10.67 -24.69 -3.78
CA PRO A 939 -10.18 -25.55 -2.70
C PRO A 939 -8.76 -25.16 -2.24
N TYR A 940 -8.51 -25.10 -0.93
CA TYR A 940 -7.19 -24.78 -0.35
C TYR A 940 -6.57 -23.48 -0.88
N TYR A 941 -7.41 -22.54 -1.29
CA TYR A 941 -6.94 -21.19 -1.59
C TYR A 941 -6.66 -20.48 -0.26
N SER A 942 -5.46 -19.93 -0.11
CA SER A 942 -5.06 -19.19 1.07
C SER A 942 -4.89 -17.72 0.73
N ASN A 943 -5.35 -16.86 1.64
CA ASN A 943 -5.13 -15.41 1.60
C ASN A 943 -4.20 -15.01 2.75
N GLU A 944 -3.41 -13.96 2.55
CA GLU A 944 -2.45 -13.49 3.56
C GLU A 944 -3.09 -12.59 4.65
N PHE A 945 -4.36 -12.19 4.48
CA PHE A 945 -5.00 -11.18 5.32
C PHE A 945 -6.35 -11.65 5.89
N SER A 946 -6.50 -11.56 7.22
CA SER A 946 -7.76 -11.80 7.93
C SER A 946 -8.10 -10.59 8.82
N PRO A 947 -9.20 -9.87 8.57
CA PRO A 947 -9.62 -8.75 9.40
C PRO A 947 -10.26 -9.26 10.70
N GLU A 948 -9.69 -8.91 11.85
CA GLU A 948 -10.38 -9.05 13.13
C GLU A 948 -11.23 -7.79 13.38
N TYR A 949 -12.56 -7.91 13.38
CA TYR A 949 -13.45 -6.83 13.80
C TYR A 949 -13.48 -6.77 15.32
N GLU A 950 -12.77 -5.80 15.91
CA GLU A 950 -12.72 -5.61 17.36
C GLU A 950 -14.11 -5.27 17.94
N THR A 951 -14.53 -6.04 18.94
CA THR A 951 -15.70 -5.72 19.78
C THR A 951 -15.31 -5.81 21.23
N ASN A 952 -15.73 -4.84 22.04
CA ASN A 952 -15.42 -4.78 23.47
C ASN A 952 -16.13 -5.91 24.24
N TRP A 953 -17.42 -6.12 23.96
CA TRP A 953 -18.20 -7.23 24.50
C TRP A 953 -19.43 -7.54 23.64
N LYS A 954 -19.95 -8.77 23.76
CA LYS A 954 -21.20 -9.19 23.10
C LYS A 954 -22.10 -9.98 24.07
N ALA A 955 -23.41 -9.80 23.93
CA ALA A 955 -24.43 -10.60 24.58
C ALA A 955 -25.40 -11.14 23.52
N ARG A 956 -25.46 -12.47 23.40
CA ARG A 956 -26.39 -13.18 22.53
C ARG A 956 -27.58 -13.63 23.35
N ILE A 957 -28.76 -13.08 23.03
CA ILE A 957 -30.03 -13.46 23.65
C ILE A 957 -30.70 -14.51 22.76
N ILE A 958 -31.02 -15.65 23.36
CA ILE A 958 -31.55 -16.84 22.68
C ILE A 958 -32.96 -17.08 23.19
N VAL A 959 -33.89 -17.34 22.28
CA VAL A 959 -35.27 -17.70 22.60
C VAL A 959 -35.61 -19.02 21.91
N GLU A 960 -36.11 -19.98 22.68
CA GLU A 960 -36.49 -21.33 22.25
C GLU A 960 -37.96 -21.63 22.60
N GLN A 961 -38.71 -22.29 21.70
CA GLN A 961 -40.06 -22.82 21.96
C GLN A 961 -40.04 -24.33 22.25
N GLU A 962 -41.10 -24.88 22.87
CA GLU A 962 -41.20 -26.33 23.20
C GLU A 962 -41.06 -27.29 22.00
N ASN A 963 -41.23 -26.79 20.77
CA ASN A 963 -41.01 -27.53 19.52
C ASN A 963 -39.52 -27.55 19.08
N ASN A 964 -38.59 -27.06 19.91
CA ASN A 964 -37.16 -26.84 19.62
C ASN A 964 -36.88 -25.81 18.51
N ASP A 965 -37.80 -24.89 18.27
CA ASP A 965 -37.57 -23.78 17.35
C ASP A 965 -36.82 -22.65 18.08
N ILE A 966 -35.74 -22.14 17.48
CA ILE A 966 -34.77 -21.26 18.14
C ILE A 966 -34.52 -20.01 17.29
N SER A 967 -34.49 -18.85 17.94
CA SER A 967 -33.99 -17.62 17.34
C SER A 967 -33.11 -16.86 18.33
N SER A 968 -32.21 -16.05 17.81
CA SER A 968 -31.34 -15.22 18.65
C SER A 968 -31.02 -13.89 18.00
N VAL A 969 -30.64 -12.92 18.83
CA VAL A 969 -30.03 -11.66 18.45
C VAL A 969 -28.77 -11.43 19.28
N ILE A 970 -27.84 -10.66 18.73
CA ILE A 970 -26.60 -10.30 19.38
C ILE A 970 -26.58 -8.78 19.57
N VAL A 971 -26.32 -8.34 20.80
CA VAL A 971 -26.07 -6.93 21.10
C VAL A 971 -24.66 -6.77 21.66
N GLY A 972 -24.04 -5.63 21.47
CA GLY A 972 -22.66 -5.42 21.95
C GLY A 972 -22.17 -4.00 21.83
N THR A 973 -20.90 -3.81 22.13
CA THR A 973 -20.22 -2.53 21.93
C THR A 973 -18.91 -2.66 21.18
N SER A 974 -18.53 -1.60 20.46
CA SER A 974 -17.23 -1.44 19.81
C SER A 974 -16.80 0.02 19.87
N ASN A 975 -15.51 0.27 20.10
CA ASN A 975 -14.94 1.63 20.15
C ASN A 975 -15.14 2.45 18.86
N VAL A 976 -15.42 1.78 17.75
CA VAL A 976 -15.60 2.39 16.41
C VAL A 976 -17.03 2.29 15.88
N ALA A 977 -17.97 1.74 16.66
CA ALA A 977 -19.39 1.70 16.33
C ALA A 977 -20.12 2.90 16.96
N ASP A 978 -21.27 3.29 16.40
CA ASP A 978 -22.13 4.37 16.91
C ASP A 978 -23.58 3.91 17.08
N SER A 979 -24.55 4.83 17.14
CA SER A 979 -25.99 4.46 17.21
C SER A 979 -26.64 4.31 15.84
N LEU A 980 -25.90 4.59 14.76
CA LEU A 980 -26.36 4.49 13.39
C LEU A 980 -25.94 3.14 12.79
N TYR A 981 -26.49 2.82 11.62
CA TYR A 981 -26.22 1.53 10.98
C TYR A 981 -24.79 1.49 10.44
N ASN A 982 -24.00 0.53 10.92
CA ASN A 982 -22.67 0.23 10.43
C ASN A 982 -22.61 -1.21 9.93
N ALA A 983 -22.55 -1.40 8.60
CA ALA A 983 -22.58 -2.72 7.97
C ALA A 983 -21.50 -3.71 8.45
N ASN A 984 -20.40 -3.24 9.07
CA ASN A 984 -19.37 -4.12 9.65
C ASN A 984 -19.76 -4.72 11.01
N TYR A 985 -20.68 -4.07 11.74
CA TYR A 985 -21.04 -4.45 13.10
C TYR A 985 -22.55 -4.70 13.29
N ASP A 986 -23.41 -4.04 12.51
CA ASP A 986 -24.85 -4.24 12.47
C ASP A 986 -25.20 -5.24 11.37
N LEU A 987 -25.32 -6.52 11.74
CA LEU A 987 -25.51 -7.59 10.79
C LEU A 987 -26.99 -7.79 10.47
N LEU A 988 -27.34 -7.80 9.19
CA LEU A 988 -28.71 -8.05 8.73
C LEU A 988 -29.22 -9.43 9.21
N LYS A 989 -30.52 -9.53 9.53
CA LYS A 989 -31.18 -10.80 9.87
C LYS A 989 -31.53 -11.56 8.59
N PRO A 990 -31.17 -12.85 8.46
CA PRO A 990 -31.67 -13.67 7.37
C PRO A 990 -33.20 -13.82 7.40
N LEU A 991 -33.88 -13.50 6.29
CA LEU A 991 -35.36 -13.42 6.22
C LEU A 991 -36.06 -14.59 5.49
N HIS A 992 -35.34 -15.43 4.74
CA HIS A 992 -35.96 -16.42 3.85
C HIS A 992 -35.87 -17.85 4.44
N LYS A 993 -37.00 -18.44 4.82
CA LYS A 993 -37.15 -19.87 5.18
C LYS A 993 -38.23 -20.53 4.30
N PRO A 994 -38.14 -21.83 3.95
CA PRO A 994 -39.16 -22.49 3.12
C PRO A 994 -40.45 -22.87 3.85
N PHE A 995 -40.52 -22.70 5.17
CA PHE A 995 -41.65 -23.13 6.01
C PHE A 995 -42.24 -21.96 6.81
N GLU A 996 -43.57 -21.93 6.91
CA GLU A 996 -44.32 -21.06 7.83
C GLU A 996 -44.20 -21.59 9.27
N ASP A 997 -44.52 -20.77 10.28
CA ASP A 997 -44.52 -21.11 11.71
C ASP A 997 -43.14 -21.15 12.40
N VAL A 998 -42.35 -20.05 12.33
CA VAL A 998 -41.02 -19.99 12.98
C VAL A 998 -40.85 -18.76 13.87
N ILE A 999 -40.19 -18.95 15.01
CA ILE A 999 -39.75 -17.87 15.88
C ILE A 999 -38.69 -17.01 15.19
N THR A 1000 -38.93 -15.70 15.17
CA THR A 1000 -37.99 -14.71 14.64
C THR A 1000 -37.75 -13.66 15.71
N PHE A 1001 -36.52 -13.62 16.20
CA PHE A 1001 -36.04 -12.56 17.07
C PHE A 1001 -35.12 -11.64 16.27
N SER A 1002 -35.42 -10.35 16.21
CA SER A 1002 -34.64 -9.36 15.44
C SER A 1002 -34.64 -7.99 16.10
N ILE A 1003 -33.67 -7.17 15.74
CA ILE A 1003 -33.56 -5.78 16.16
C ILE A 1003 -34.03 -4.92 14.98
N PRO A 1004 -35.20 -4.27 15.03
CA PRO A 1004 -35.64 -3.37 13.97
C PRO A 1004 -34.80 -2.09 14.01
N MET A 1005 -34.25 -1.70 12.88
CA MET A 1005 -33.46 -0.47 12.73
C MET A 1005 -33.93 0.30 11.50
N GLU A 1006 -34.14 1.60 11.67
CA GLU A 1006 -34.44 2.50 10.56
C GLU A 1006 -33.15 2.82 9.80
N ILE A 1007 -33.08 2.39 8.54
CA ILE A 1007 -31.96 2.65 7.64
C ILE A 1007 -32.52 3.46 6.46
N GLY A 1008 -32.37 4.78 6.54
CA GLY A 1008 -33.00 5.71 5.59
C GLY A 1008 -34.53 5.75 5.75
N GLU A 1009 -35.28 5.38 4.71
CA GLU A 1009 -36.75 5.28 4.74
C GLU A 1009 -37.25 3.82 4.92
N VAL A 1010 -36.35 2.87 5.19
CA VAL A 1010 -36.68 1.44 5.27
C VAL A 1010 -36.27 0.89 6.63
N THR A 1011 -37.23 0.29 7.34
CA THR A 1011 -36.94 -0.50 8.54
C THR A 1011 -36.35 -1.86 8.14
N GLN A 1012 -35.08 -2.09 8.48
CA GLN A 1012 -34.43 -3.40 8.34
C GLN A 1012 -34.47 -4.17 9.65
N LYS A 1013 -34.39 -5.50 9.56
CA LYS A 1013 -34.31 -6.39 10.72
C LYS A 1013 -32.87 -6.85 10.86
N LEU A 1014 -32.25 -6.63 12.01
CA LEU A 1014 -30.88 -7.03 12.29
C LEU A 1014 -30.81 -8.29 13.15
N HIS A 1015 -29.81 -9.13 12.88
CA HIS A 1015 -29.37 -10.21 13.76
C HIS A 1015 -28.45 -9.69 14.86
N GLN A 1016 -27.55 -8.78 14.51
CA GLN A 1016 -26.60 -8.17 15.44
C GLN A 1016 -26.74 -6.66 15.38
N SER A 1017 -26.68 -6.00 16.54
CA SER A 1017 -26.46 -4.55 16.58
C SER A 1017 -25.42 -4.19 17.62
N VAL A 1018 -24.50 -3.29 17.27
CA VAL A 1018 -23.38 -2.89 18.12
C VAL A 1018 -23.35 -1.39 18.20
N THR A 1019 -23.11 -0.85 19.40
CA THR A 1019 -23.06 0.61 19.60
C THR A 1019 -21.77 1.07 20.29
N SER A 1020 -21.57 2.38 20.42
CA SER A 1020 -20.41 2.91 21.14
C SER A 1020 -20.44 2.51 22.62
N PRO A 1021 -19.29 2.17 23.23
CA PRO A 1021 -19.23 1.94 24.66
C PRO A 1021 -19.48 3.24 25.45
N GLN A 1022 -20.18 3.12 26.58
CA GLN A 1022 -20.26 4.14 27.63
C GLN A 1022 -19.11 3.96 28.63
N ASP A 1023 -18.89 4.91 29.55
CA ASP A 1023 -17.90 4.75 30.63
C ASP A 1023 -18.32 3.64 31.60
N GLU A 1024 -17.80 2.43 31.37
CA GLU A 1024 -18.11 1.23 32.15
C GLU A 1024 -17.53 1.25 33.58
N THR A 1025 -16.70 2.25 33.90
CA THR A 1025 -16.22 2.48 35.27
C THR A 1025 -17.24 3.22 36.14
N GLN A 1026 -18.31 3.73 35.53
CA GLN A 1026 -19.44 4.41 36.17
C GLN A 1026 -20.75 3.65 35.95
N ASP A 1027 -21.86 4.25 36.37
CA ASP A 1027 -23.20 3.74 36.09
C ASP A 1027 -23.48 3.82 34.58
N TYR A 1028 -23.83 2.69 33.95
CA TYR A 1028 -24.15 2.64 32.51
C TYR A 1028 -25.46 1.90 32.24
N LEU A 1029 -26.09 2.25 31.13
CA LEU A 1029 -27.28 1.57 30.61
C LEU A 1029 -27.24 1.58 29.09
N TYR A 1030 -27.23 0.38 28.51
CA TYR A 1030 -27.41 0.15 27.09
C TYR A 1030 -28.81 -0.42 26.85
N SER A 1031 -29.46 0.00 25.77
CA SER A 1031 -30.79 -0.46 25.41
C SER A 1031 -30.93 -0.65 23.89
N TRP A 1032 -31.51 -1.77 23.47
CA TRP A 1032 -31.86 -2.04 22.08
C TRP A 1032 -33.33 -2.43 21.99
N ASP A 1033 -34.07 -1.74 21.13
CA ASP A 1033 -35.42 -2.18 20.77
C ASP A 1033 -35.30 -3.42 19.89
N ALA A 1034 -36.14 -4.40 20.16
CA ALA A 1034 -36.16 -5.68 19.49
C ALA A 1034 -37.61 -6.16 19.33
N GLU A 1035 -37.83 -7.06 18.40
CA GLU A 1035 -39.13 -7.68 18.18
C GLU A 1035 -38.99 -9.20 18.15
N LEU A 1036 -39.91 -9.86 18.82
CA LEU A 1036 -40.05 -11.30 18.85
C LEU A 1036 -41.37 -11.69 18.20
N GLN A 1037 -41.27 -12.28 17.01
CA GLN A 1037 -42.39 -12.84 16.28
C GLN A 1037 -42.46 -14.34 16.52
N LEU A 1038 -43.61 -14.84 16.95
CA LEU A 1038 -43.87 -16.22 17.34
C LEU A 1038 -44.84 -16.90 16.39
N ALA A 1039 -44.64 -18.21 16.21
CA ALA A 1039 -45.56 -19.07 15.48
C ALA A 1039 -46.86 -19.35 16.25
N ASP A 1040 -46.74 -19.54 17.56
CA ASP A 1040 -47.84 -19.81 18.46
C ASP A 1040 -47.57 -19.24 19.88
N LEU A 1041 -48.52 -19.44 20.80
CA LEU A 1041 -48.42 -18.94 22.17
C LEU A 1041 -47.89 -19.99 23.17
N GLN A 1042 -47.08 -20.97 22.73
CA GLN A 1042 -46.42 -21.88 23.65
C GLN A 1042 -45.40 -21.15 24.54
N PRO A 1043 -45.05 -21.70 25.72
CA PRO A 1043 -43.99 -21.15 26.56
C PRO A 1043 -42.66 -21.02 25.80
N LEU A 1044 -41.97 -19.92 26.06
CA LEU A 1044 -40.66 -19.57 25.55
C LEU A 1044 -39.61 -19.81 26.64
N PHE A 1045 -38.49 -20.41 26.28
CA PHE A 1045 -37.29 -20.54 27.09
C PHE A 1045 -36.28 -19.52 26.60
N ILE A 1046 -35.97 -18.53 27.44
CA ILE A 1046 -35.05 -17.45 27.12
C ILE A 1046 -33.75 -17.66 27.87
N ASP A 1047 -32.63 -17.60 27.17
CA ASP A 1047 -31.28 -17.71 27.73
C ASP A 1047 -30.38 -16.60 27.15
N ALA A 1048 -29.25 -16.34 27.80
CA ALA A 1048 -28.24 -15.40 27.31
C ALA A 1048 -26.84 -16.00 27.43
N SER A 1049 -26.08 -15.91 26.33
CA SER A 1049 -24.65 -16.22 26.30
C SER A 1049 -23.86 -14.95 26.06
N THR A 1050 -22.72 -14.79 26.74
CA THR A 1050 -22.00 -13.52 26.78
C THR A 1050 -20.51 -13.73 26.49
N PHE A 1051 -19.91 -12.81 25.75
CA PHE A 1051 -18.48 -12.75 25.48
C PHE A 1051 -17.94 -11.43 26.05
N GLU A 1052 -16.99 -11.53 26.98
CA GLU A 1052 -16.30 -10.38 27.61
C GLU A 1052 -17.20 -9.30 28.26
N LEU A 1053 -18.45 -9.64 28.58
CA LEU A 1053 -19.39 -8.72 29.21
C LEU A 1053 -18.82 -8.12 30.53
N PRO A 1054 -18.93 -6.79 30.76
CA PRO A 1054 -18.30 -6.14 31.91
C PRO A 1054 -18.72 -6.72 33.26
N GLU A 1055 -17.82 -6.70 34.25
CA GLU A 1055 -18.11 -7.23 35.59
C GLU A 1055 -19.31 -6.52 36.24
N ASN A 1056 -20.21 -7.30 36.85
CA ASN A 1056 -21.47 -6.85 37.47
C ASN A 1056 -22.56 -6.38 36.49
N SER A 1057 -22.38 -6.55 35.18
CA SER A 1057 -23.46 -6.36 34.20
C SER A 1057 -24.63 -7.32 34.46
N ARG A 1058 -25.84 -6.82 34.28
CA ARG A 1058 -27.10 -7.56 34.32
C ARG A 1058 -27.85 -7.35 33.01
N ILE A 1059 -28.57 -8.39 32.58
CA ILE A 1059 -29.35 -8.40 31.35
C ILE A 1059 -30.82 -8.41 31.72
N PHE A 1060 -31.55 -7.41 31.26
CA PHE A 1060 -33.00 -7.32 31.40
C PHE A 1060 -33.66 -7.35 30.02
N LEU A 1061 -34.83 -7.99 29.93
CA LEU A 1061 -35.75 -7.85 28.81
C LEU A 1061 -36.99 -7.12 29.31
N GLU A 1062 -37.22 -5.91 28.84
CA GLU A 1062 -38.46 -5.19 29.07
C GLU A 1062 -39.52 -5.70 28.10
N MET A 1063 -40.57 -6.31 28.65
CA MET A 1063 -41.71 -6.88 27.91
C MET A 1063 -42.96 -6.01 28.16
N PRO A 1064 -44.03 -6.13 27.35
CA PRO A 1064 -45.25 -5.35 27.55
C PRO A 1064 -45.92 -5.54 28.92
N GLU A 1065 -45.72 -6.69 29.56
CA GLU A 1065 -46.29 -7.06 30.86
C GLU A 1065 -45.37 -6.75 32.07
N GLY A 1066 -44.13 -6.31 31.84
CA GLY A 1066 -43.11 -6.10 32.85
C GLY A 1066 -41.73 -6.55 32.36
N TYR A 1067 -40.73 -6.58 33.25
CA TYR A 1067 -39.37 -6.96 32.86
C TYR A 1067 -38.97 -8.36 33.37
N LEU A 1068 -38.10 -9.01 32.61
CA LEU A 1068 -37.44 -10.28 32.92
C LEU A 1068 -35.95 -10.04 33.15
N GLU A 1069 -35.39 -10.50 34.26
CA GLU A 1069 -33.95 -10.52 34.46
C GLU A 1069 -33.40 -11.88 34.04
N ILE A 1070 -32.45 -11.88 33.09
CA ILE A 1070 -31.74 -13.08 32.67
C ILE A 1070 -30.42 -13.12 33.43
N SER A 1071 -30.30 -14.05 34.38
CA SER A 1071 -29.01 -14.33 35.01
C SER A 1071 -28.04 -14.89 33.96
N GLN A 1072 -26.77 -14.49 33.98
CA GLN A 1072 -25.74 -15.05 33.09
C GLN A 1072 -25.77 -16.60 33.15
N ASN A 1073 -26.07 -17.27 32.04
CA ASN A 1073 -26.27 -18.73 31.89
C ASN A 1073 -27.52 -19.33 32.58
N GLY A 1074 -28.59 -18.55 32.73
CA GLY A 1074 -29.86 -19.00 33.30
C GLY A 1074 -31.00 -18.96 32.30
N VAL A 1075 -31.73 -20.08 32.19
CA VAL A 1075 -32.93 -20.19 31.34
C VAL A 1075 -34.16 -19.71 32.12
N VAL A 1076 -34.87 -18.73 31.56
CA VAL A 1076 -36.14 -18.21 32.08
C VAL A 1076 -37.29 -18.68 31.18
N GLU A 1077 -38.35 -19.24 31.76
CA GLU A 1077 -39.56 -19.61 31.00
C GLU A 1077 -40.59 -18.48 31.07
N TYR A 1078 -41.04 -18.01 29.90
CA TYR A 1078 -42.00 -16.93 29.72
C TYR A 1078 -43.19 -17.41 28.87
N THR A 1079 -44.42 -17.07 29.25
CA THR A 1079 -45.62 -17.43 28.47
C THR A 1079 -46.13 -16.19 27.73
N PRO A 1080 -46.05 -16.16 26.39
CA PRO A 1080 -46.41 -14.99 25.61
C PRO A 1080 -47.92 -14.72 25.60
N ALA A 1081 -48.31 -13.44 25.64
CA ALA A 1081 -49.71 -13.02 25.51
C ALA A 1081 -50.14 -12.76 24.05
N ASP A 1082 -49.18 -12.47 23.17
CA ASP A 1082 -49.37 -12.20 21.74
C ASP A 1082 -48.26 -12.87 20.92
N THR A 1083 -48.50 -13.06 19.63
CA THR A 1083 -47.57 -13.60 18.64
C THR A 1083 -46.54 -12.59 18.12
N LEU A 1084 -46.74 -11.29 18.38
CA LEU A 1084 -45.74 -10.26 18.13
C LEU A 1084 -45.49 -9.52 19.44
N ILE A 1085 -44.25 -9.53 19.90
CA ILE A 1085 -43.85 -8.97 21.18
C ILE A 1085 -42.73 -7.96 20.92
N GLU A 1086 -42.98 -6.71 21.27
CA GLU A 1086 -41.95 -5.68 21.33
C GLU A 1086 -41.17 -5.88 22.64
N ILE A 1087 -39.84 -5.94 22.54
CA ILE A 1087 -38.93 -6.23 23.64
C ILE A 1087 -37.85 -5.16 23.63
N THR A 1088 -37.52 -4.56 24.76
CA THR A 1088 -36.27 -3.76 24.87
C THR A 1088 -35.23 -4.56 25.64
N ILE A 1089 -34.10 -4.86 24.99
CA ILE A 1089 -32.96 -5.54 25.59
C ILE A 1089 -32.13 -4.51 26.34
N ILE A 1090 -31.91 -4.70 27.63
CA ILE A 1090 -31.24 -3.73 28.49
C ILE A 1090 -30.05 -4.37 29.18
N ILE A 1091 -28.88 -3.72 29.09
CA ILE A 1091 -27.65 -4.16 29.74
C ILE A 1091 -27.14 -3.03 30.63
N THR A 1092 -27.06 -3.29 31.93
CA THR A 1092 -26.70 -2.26 32.93
C THR A 1092 -25.99 -2.88 34.13
N ASN A 1093 -25.16 -2.10 34.82
CA ASN A 1093 -24.62 -2.45 36.13
C ASN A 1093 -25.54 -2.03 37.31
N GLN A 1094 -26.71 -1.45 37.02
CA GLN A 1094 -27.66 -0.99 38.03
C GLN A 1094 -28.82 -1.97 38.28
N ASP A 1095 -29.53 -1.76 39.41
CA ASP A 1095 -30.85 -2.34 39.61
C ASP A 1095 -31.86 -1.62 38.69
N TYR A 1096 -32.37 -2.31 37.67
CA TYR A 1096 -33.41 -1.78 36.75
C TYR A 1096 -34.83 -1.78 37.36
N SER A 1097 -34.97 -1.70 38.69
CA SER A 1097 -36.26 -1.78 39.37
C SER A 1097 -36.67 -0.43 39.97
N ASP A 1098 -37.54 0.32 39.29
CA ASP A 1098 -38.37 1.30 39.98
C ASP A 1098 -39.53 0.57 40.67
N ALA A 1099 -39.80 0.91 41.93
CA ALA A 1099 -40.61 0.12 42.86
C ALA A 1099 -42.13 0.00 42.53
N ASP A 1100 -42.57 0.38 41.33
CA ASP A 1100 -43.97 0.34 40.87
C ASP A 1100 -44.22 -0.62 39.68
N ASP A 1101 -43.19 -1.21 39.05
CA ASP A 1101 -43.35 -2.13 37.91
C ASP A 1101 -43.23 -3.62 38.28
N ALA A 1102 -44.07 -4.45 37.67
CA ALA A 1102 -44.24 -5.86 38.03
C ALA A 1102 -43.09 -6.73 37.49
N VAL A 1103 -42.16 -7.16 38.36
CA VAL A 1103 -41.22 -8.25 38.06
C VAL A 1103 -42.02 -9.49 37.64
N ILE A 1104 -41.79 -9.98 36.42
CA ILE A 1104 -42.36 -11.25 35.98
C ILE A 1104 -41.65 -12.37 36.77
N GLN A 1105 -42.38 -13.00 37.70
CA GLN A 1105 -41.83 -14.02 38.61
C GLN A 1105 -41.31 -15.23 37.84
N ASN A 1106 -40.06 -15.63 38.11
CA ASN A 1106 -39.47 -16.87 37.59
C ASN A 1106 -40.44 -18.05 37.74
N THR A 1107 -40.74 -18.69 36.61
CA THR A 1107 -41.56 -19.88 36.50
C THR A 1107 -40.85 -21.10 37.15
N PHE A 1108 -41.62 -22.14 37.46
CA PHE A 1108 -41.11 -23.31 38.16
C PHE A 1108 -40.16 -24.10 37.25
N ARG A 1109 -38.86 -24.12 37.54
CA ARG A 1109 -37.88 -24.91 36.78
C ARG A 1109 -37.65 -26.27 37.44
N LEU A 1110 -37.47 -27.34 36.64
CA LEU A 1110 -37.05 -28.66 37.12
C LEU A 1110 -36.22 -29.37 36.05
N GLN A 1111 -34.90 -29.40 36.16
CA GLN A 1111 -34.01 -30.02 35.16
C GLN A 1111 -32.99 -30.93 35.84
N ASN A 1112 -32.38 -31.85 35.09
CA ASN A 1112 -31.25 -32.63 35.56
C ASN A 1112 -30.10 -32.65 34.56
N TYR A 1113 -28.86 -32.46 35.03
CA TYR A 1113 -27.64 -32.51 34.21
C TYR A 1113 -26.48 -33.20 34.95
N PRO A 1114 -25.71 -34.08 34.29
CA PRO A 1114 -25.90 -34.58 32.92
C PRO A 1114 -27.16 -35.45 32.78
N ASN A 1115 -27.68 -35.61 31.56
CA ASN A 1115 -28.74 -36.55 31.19
C ASN A 1115 -28.52 -37.00 29.73
N PRO A 1116 -28.08 -38.24 29.44
CA PRO A 1116 -27.91 -39.36 30.37
C PRO A 1116 -26.78 -39.15 31.38
N PHE A 1117 -26.81 -39.85 32.52
CA PHE A 1117 -25.82 -39.68 33.59
C PHE A 1117 -25.20 -41.00 34.07
N ASN A 1118 -23.97 -40.93 34.61
CA ASN A 1118 -23.26 -42.08 35.18
C ASN A 1118 -22.25 -41.69 36.28
N PRO A 1119 -22.41 -42.11 37.55
CA PRO A 1119 -23.60 -42.59 38.22
C PRO A 1119 -24.41 -41.47 38.90
N GLU A 1120 -24.02 -40.20 38.73
CA GLU A 1120 -24.64 -39.05 39.40
C GLU A 1120 -25.12 -37.96 38.43
N THR A 1121 -26.20 -37.29 38.81
CA THR A 1121 -26.78 -36.14 38.10
C THR A 1121 -27.18 -35.09 39.14
N ASN A 1122 -27.01 -33.81 38.79
CA ASN A 1122 -27.55 -32.69 39.54
C ASN A 1122 -28.99 -32.46 39.08
N ILE A 1123 -29.93 -32.40 40.02
CA ILE A 1123 -31.31 -32.01 39.77
C ILE A 1123 -31.47 -30.58 40.28
N ASN A 1124 -31.63 -29.64 39.36
CA ASN A 1124 -31.81 -28.23 39.62
C ASN A 1124 -33.30 -27.89 39.54
N TYR A 1125 -33.80 -27.13 40.51
CA TYR A 1125 -35.17 -26.62 40.47
C TYR A 1125 -35.28 -25.24 41.12
N SER A 1126 -36.19 -24.42 40.62
CA SER A 1126 -36.49 -23.10 41.17
C SER A 1126 -37.91 -23.08 41.75
N ILE A 1127 -38.09 -22.34 42.85
CA ILE A 1127 -39.41 -22.06 43.40
C ILE A 1127 -39.61 -20.54 43.52
N PRO A 1128 -40.72 -19.97 43.02
CA PRO A 1128 -40.95 -18.52 43.02
C PRO A 1128 -41.26 -17.95 44.40
N GLU A 1129 -41.83 -18.76 45.30
CA GLU A 1129 -42.19 -18.35 46.66
C GLU A 1129 -41.72 -19.41 47.67
N GLU A 1130 -41.46 -18.98 48.91
CA GLU A 1130 -41.16 -19.91 50.02
C GLU A 1130 -42.28 -20.96 50.15
N GLY A 1131 -41.91 -22.23 50.12
CA GLY A 1131 -42.88 -23.31 50.06
C GLY A 1131 -42.35 -24.65 50.53
N LYS A 1132 -43.27 -25.55 50.89
CA LYS A 1132 -42.94 -26.93 51.21
C LYS A 1132 -42.67 -27.70 49.93
N VAL A 1133 -41.44 -28.17 49.76
CA VAL A 1133 -40.92 -28.87 48.58
C VAL A 1133 -40.78 -30.36 48.86
N GLU A 1134 -41.38 -31.22 48.04
CA GLU A 1134 -41.08 -32.66 47.97
C GLU A 1134 -40.52 -33.04 46.59
N LEU A 1135 -39.25 -33.42 46.54
CA LEU A 1135 -38.61 -33.96 45.34
C LEU A 1135 -38.39 -35.47 45.47
N SER A 1136 -39.03 -36.27 44.62
CA SER A 1136 -39.03 -37.73 44.68
C SER A 1136 -38.72 -38.40 43.34
N ILE A 1137 -37.93 -39.46 43.37
CA ILE A 1137 -37.56 -40.30 42.21
C ILE A 1137 -38.48 -41.51 42.12
N TYR A 1138 -38.87 -41.89 40.91
CA TYR A 1138 -39.76 -42.99 40.55
C TYR A 1138 -39.16 -43.81 39.42
N ASN A 1139 -39.42 -45.12 39.41
CA ASN A 1139 -39.10 -45.98 38.27
C ASN A 1139 -40.24 -45.98 37.24
N ILE A 1140 -40.02 -46.60 36.08
CA ILE A 1140 -41.04 -46.76 35.02
C ILE A 1140 -42.36 -47.44 35.44
N LYS A 1141 -42.39 -48.14 36.59
CA LYS A 1141 -43.61 -48.76 37.15
C LYS A 1141 -44.37 -47.81 38.07
N GLY A 1142 -43.97 -46.54 38.17
CA GLY A 1142 -44.51 -45.56 39.11
C GLY A 1142 -44.16 -45.84 40.57
N GLN A 1143 -43.16 -46.69 40.84
CA GLN A 1143 -42.75 -47.00 42.21
C GLN A 1143 -41.73 -45.96 42.69
N LYS A 1144 -42.00 -45.32 43.84
CA LYS A 1144 -41.09 -44.36 44.48
C LYS A 1144 -39.78 -45.04 44.88
N VAL A 1145 -38.68 -44.59 44.29
CA VAL A 1145 -37.30 -45.07 44.46
C VAL A 1145 -36.63 -44.43 45.68
N LYS A 1146 -36.68 -43.10 45.76
CA LYS A 1146 -36.06 -42.29 46.82
C LYS A 1146 -36.71 -40.90 46.87
N THR A 1147 -36.90 -40.35 48.05
CA THR A 1147 -37.20 -38.91 48.22
C THR A 1147 -35.89 -38.21 48.50
N LEU A 1148 -35.59 -37.18 47.72
CA LEU A 1148 -34.36 -36.40 47.80
C LEU A 1148 -34.52 -35.17 48.69
N VAL A 1149 -35.68 -34.51 48.61
CA VAL A 1149 -36.02 -33.31 49.39
C VAL A 1149 -37.45 -33.46 49.92
N ASN A 1150 -37.68 -33.05 51.17
CA ASN A 1150 -39.01 -32.96 51.79
C ASN A 1150 -38.97 -31.95 52.95
N GLU A 1151 -38.83 -30.67 52.63
CA GLU A 1151 -38.68 -29.59 53.59
C GLU A 1151 -39.23 -28.27 53.05
N THR A 1152 -39.37 -27.27 53.92
CA THR A 1152 -39.69 -25.90 53.48
C THR A 1152 -38.43 -25.23 52.99
N GLN A 1153 -38.47 -24.68 51.78
CA GLN A 1153 -37.35 -23.99 51.15
C GLN A 1153 -37.74 -22.56 50.78
N ALA A 1154 -36.77 -21.65 50.87
CA ALA A 1154 -36.94 -20.26 50.45
C ALA A 1154 -37.09 -20.15 48.93
N SER A 1155 -37.71 -19.07 48.45
CA SER A 1155 -37.74 -18.73 47.02
C SER A 1155 -36.34 -18.66 46.44
N GLY A 1156 -36.15 -19.13 45.20
CA GLY A 1156 -34.87 -19.17 44.51
C GLY A 1156 -34.51 -20.56 43.96
N GLU A 1157 -33.29 -20.70 43.45
CA GLU A 1157 -32.77 -21.95 42.89
C GLU A 1157 -32.23 -22.92 43.96
N HIS A 1158 -32.43 -24.21 43.72
CA HIS A 1158 -31.98 -25.30 44.58
C HIS A 1158 -31.39 -26.42 43.72
N THR A 1159 -30.23 -26.95 44.13
CA THR A 1159 -29.58 -28.09 43.48
C THR A 1159 -29.50 -29.28 44.43
N ILE A 1160 -29.88 -30.47 43.94
CA ILE A 1160 -29.72 -31.72 44.67
C ILE A 1160 -29.07 -32.81 43.83
N VAL A 1161 -28.11 -33.54 44.39
CA VAL A 1161 -27.43 -34.64 43.69
C VAL A 1161 -28.20 -35.95 43.87
N TRP A 1162 -28.48 -36.66 42.77
CA TRP A 1162 -28.88 -38.06 42.81
C TRP A 1162 -27.80 -38.98 42.25
N ASN A 1163 -27.25 -39.84 43.10
CA ASN A 1163 -26.19 -40.80 42.77
C ASN A 1163 -26.70 -42.18 42.33
N GLY A 1164 -27.90 -42.25 41.74
CA GLY A 1164 -28.46 -43.51 41.24
C GLY A 1164 -28.74 -44.55 42.35
N THR A 1165 -29.08 -44.12 43.57
CA THR A 1165 -29.41 -45.03 44.69
C THR A 1165 -30.88 -44.98 45.09
N ASN A 1166 -31.40 -46.11 45.61
CA ASN A 1166 -32.73 -46.15 46.23
C ASN A 1166 -32.70 -45.75 47.72
N LYS A 1167 -33.87 -45.76 48.39
CA LYS A 1167 -34.02 -45.47 49.83
C LYS A 1167 -33.15 -46.29 50.79
N ASN A 1168 -32.62 -47.43 50.37
CA ASN A 1168 -31.73 -48.29 51.16
C ASN A 1168 -30.24 -48.09 50.76
N ASN A 1169 -29.92 -46.99 50.06
CA ASN A 1169 -28.60 -46.67 49.51
C ASN A 1169 -27.99 -47.77 48.61
N LYS A 1170 -28.85 -48.58 47.96
CA LYS A 1170 -28.41 -49.54 46.94
C LYS A 1170 -28.54 -48.92 45.55
N ARG A 1171 -27.54 -49.13 44.69
CA ARG A 1171 -27.60 -48.71 43.27
C ARG A 1171 -28.83 -49.30 42.59
N VAL A 1172 -29.49 -48.49 41.78
CA VAL A 1172 -30.61 -48.91 40.93
C VAL A 1172 -30.09 -49.36 39.55
N ALA A 1173 -30.92 -50.07 38.78
CA ALA A 1173 -30.52 -50.55 37.46
C ALA A 1173 -30.46 -49.38 36.46
N SER A 1174 -29.58 -49.45 35.46
CA SER A 1174 -29.60 -48.53 34.32
C SER A 1174 -30.97 -48.55 33.63
N GLY A 1175 -31.41 -47.40 33.12
CA GLY A 1175 -32.73 -47.23 32.51
C GLY A 1175 -33.39 -45.91 32.88
N VAL A 1176 -34.65 -45.76 32.47
CA VAL A 1176 -35.43 -44.52 32.63
C VAL A 1176 -35.99 -44.40 34.05
N TYR A 1177 -35.81 -43.22 34.64
CA TYR A 1177 -36.40 -42.81 35.91
C TYR A 1177 -37.16 -41.50 35.71
N PHE A 1178 -38.15 -41.26 36.58
CA PHE A 1178 -38.89 -40.02 36.65
C PHE A 1178 -38.58 -39.34 37.97
N TYR A 1179 -38.47 -38.02 37.98
CA TYR A 1179 -38.35 -37.23 39.19
C TYR A 1179 -39.51 -36.25 39.25
N LYS A 1180 -40.10 -36.14 40.44
CA LYS A 1180 -41.33 -35.42 40.71
C LYS A 1180 -41.04 -34.36 41.76
N LEU A 1181 -41.25 -33.10 41.40
CA LEU A 1181 -41.23 -31.96 42.32
C LEU A 1181 -42.67 -31.59 42.67
N GLU A 1182 -42.97 -31.48 43.96
CA GLU A 1182 -44.27 -31.07 44.47
C GLU A 1182 -44.08 -29.91 45.45
N VAL A 1183 -44.78 -28.80 45.24
CA VAL A 1183 -44.64 -27.58 46.06
C VAL A 1183 -46.00 -27.17 46.62
N ASN A 1184 -46.05 -26.93 47.94
CA ASN A 1184 -47.24 -26.53 48.71
C ASN A 1184 -48.48 -27.42 48.50
N ASP A 1185 -48.27 -28.71 48.19
CA ASP A 1185 -49.32 -29.70 47.89
C ASP A 1185 -50.25 -29.28 46.71
N SER A 1186 -49.81 -28.34 45.85
CA SER A 1186 -50.64 -27.75 44.78
C SER A 1186 -49.98 -27.69 43.41
N LYS A 1187 -48.66 -27.49 43.31
CA LYS A 1187 -47.92 -27.47 42.03
C LYS A 1187 -47.07 -28.72 41.87
N LEU A 1188 -47.10 -29.30 40.68
CA LEU A 1188 -46.54 -30.61 40.36
C LEU A 1188 -45.76 -30.57 39.04
N LEU A 1189 -44.46 -30.82 39.09
CA LEU A 1189 -43.61 -31.02 37.91
C LEU A 1189 -43.02 -32.43 37.90
N ILE A 1190 -42.95 -33.05 36.71
CA ILE A 1190 -42.40 -34.39 36.53
C ILE A 1190 -41.51 -34.39 35.29
N ASN A 1191 -40.23 -34.75 35.44
CA ASN A 1191 -39.33 -34.93 34.31
C ASN A 1191 -38.68 -36.32 34.29
N LYS A 1192 -38.12 -36.70 33.13
CA LYS A 1192 -37.48 -38.01 32.89
C LYS A 1192 -35.95 -37.88 32.91
N MET A 1193 -35.26 -38.92 33.37
CA MET A 1193 -33.80 -39.03 33.30
C MET A 1193 -33.35 -40.44 32.94
N LEU A 1194 -32.20 -40.55 32.28
CA LEU A 1194 -31.61 -41.81 31.85
C LEU A 1194 -30.31 -42.11 32.61
N LEU A 1195 -30.33 -43.16 33.44
CA LEU A 1195 -29.14 -43.66 34.13
C LEU A 1195 -28.40 -44.66 33.22
N LEU A 1196 -27.15 -44.35 32.87
CA LEU A 1196 -26.22 -45.26 32.21
C LEU A 1196 -25.33 -45.99 33.22
N LYS A 1197 -24.61 -47.01 32.77
CA LYS A 1197 -23.80 -47.87 33.65
C LYS A 1197 -22.31 -47.58 33.52
#